data_AF-G0N838-F1
#
_entry.id   AF-G0N838-F1
#
_cell.length_a   1.000
_cell.length_b   1.000
_cell.length_c   1.000
_cell.angle_alpha   90.00
_cell.angle_beta   90.00
_cell.angle_gamma   90.00
#
_symmetry.space_group_name_H-M   'P 1'
#
loop_
_entity.id
_entity.type
_entity.pdbx_description
1 polymer ?
#
loop_
_entity_poly.entity_id
_entity_poly.type
_entity_poly.pdbx_seq_one_letter_code
_entity_poly.pdbx_strand_id
1 'polypeptide(L)'
;MAKNPTNDEQKVSEAEPEAFDTTTEPEGHQNDLQEQTNPENDDSDAIVEELLKRLTKKKQKKRRLIDIDLYRVGCMEDEQLEGTLKLGPVSYKGAFYYSSFLACRLLNRPISWYSKYFTVAFDEKLEELIKDPDFKLPEGCFNNITVYSKLPMPALPVRVVFVLGWNEEKHYIFTEDVLETLPLLLRKMGKNLEDYKEKLENLTKLYKTDFVLMPRCIRLTEFKRLLKELDIDQNLVQFFPDHDSALFPELIREEEKFPMVTAVDGDGDFVMTACQAFFTIFNHHICELDWNLAIDSKENEHIALQFQKKFMKVTQKYLQMEEGTLVKRALVEADIRLLDQHQIYKKVEFEKRYLYEAVPFRRLIKWECYEQLADTYKLPQLLVVEQGKADMIPAFLARIYLIFAAADHFFPKNAIKEMRLFLKALLGFVPEISVEFLKKKFDQMILMRAGKNVDRAVAVPDSPEKSPDLPKPQSDEKEVADPDSPEKSPEKTPEQSVDPPKPKSKKSKKKNLKGIACGNCYQANLQCGKLQKELKVAQEKADQYEKKAEKADHFETKLKEVQDQMEDLKRKKKSADENRMKEKKARETAEKFSKDNKEKIEKLQELEKDLKEARKSIQQKNEQVKSLEKLVFAFLNSMAIILIFRKLNSKSKLEELLKTAEERLAKRVRDEKELKNSNNELVLTNLYHPKEYEDYRFPVDLSQQTIFIFRLLIENERLTQKIQNLEIELERARQPREYSLF
;
A
#
# COMPACT_ATOMS: atom_id res chain seq x y z
N MET A 1 19.33 -25.07 41.79
CA MET A 1 20.02 -25.56 40.58
C MET A 1 19.66 -24.57 39.46
N ALA A 2 20.33 -23.42 39.31
CA ALA A 2 21.66 -23.16 38.72
C ALA A 2 21.75 -23.75 37.28
N LYS A 3 22.04 -23.03 36.19
CA LYS A 3 22.92 -21.85 35.97
C LYS A 3 22.52 -21.03 34.72
N ASN A 4 22.79 -19.72 34.77
CA ASN A 4 22.94 -18.81 33.63
C ASN A 4 24.21 -19.13 32.81
N PRO A 5 24.29 -18.78 31.52
CA PRO A 5 25.54 -18.52 30.83
C PRO A 5 25.82 -17.02 30.75
N THR A 6 27.08 -16.70 31.06
CA THR A 6 27.73 -15.40 31.16
C THR A 6 28.07 -14.78 29.81
N ASN A 7 28.01 -13.45 29.78
CA ASN A 7 28.69 -12.57 28.83
C ASN A 7 30.20 -12.79 28.87
N ASP A 8 30.82 -12.89 27.70
CA ASP A 8 32.25 -12.61 27.52
C ASP A 8 32.39 -11.37 26.62
N GLU A 9 32.86 -10.28 27.23
CA GLU A 9 33.32 -9.07 26.59
C GLU A 9 34.72 -9.32 25.99
N GLN A 10 34.86 -9.28 24.66
CA GLN A 10 36.16 -9.15 24.02
C GLN A 10 36.46 -7.68 23.73
N LYS A 11 37.43 -7.15 24.49
CA LYS A 11 38.21 -5.96 24.17
C LYS A 11 38.87 -6.11 22.80
N VAL A 12 38.54 -5.22 21.87
CA VAL A 12 39.32 -4.99 20.65
C VAL A 12 40.16 -3.74 20.92
N SER A 13 41.48 -3.93 20.98
CA SER A 13 42.48 -2.88 21.09
C SER A 13 42.65 -2.16 19.76
N GLU A 14 42.65 -0.84 19.81
CA GLU A 14 43.08 0.07 18.76
C GLU A 14 44.53 -0.22 18.36
N ALA A 15 44.78 -0.34 17.05
CA ALA A 15 46.11 -0.36 16.47
C ALA A 15 46.17 0.73 15.39
N GLU A 16 47.14 1.63 15.54
CA GLU A 16 47.49 2.72 14.63
C GLU A 16 47.94 2.19 13.25
N PRO A 17 47.70 2.92 12.15
CA PRO A 17 48.27 2.56 10.87
C PRO A 17 49.69 3.12 10.71
N GLU A 18 50.67 2.21 10.64
CA GLU A 18 52.03 2.50 10.19
C GLU A 18 52.03 2.93 8.71
N ALA A 19 52.71 4.04 8.45
CA ALA A 19 53.02 4.54 7.12
C ALA A 19 54.06 3.61 6.45
N PHE A 20 53.71 3.08 5.28
CA PHE A 20 54.68 2.43 4.40
C PHE A 20 55.06 3.36 3.26
N ASP A 21 56.28 3.85 3.38
CA ASP A 21 57.08 4.52 2.37
C ASP A 21 57.74 3.44 1.48
N THR A 22 57.52 3.50 0.17
CA THR A 22 58.24 2.66 -0.80
C THR A 22 58.60 3.49 -2.04
N THR A 23 59.68 4.24 -1.90
CA THR A 23 60.59 4.54 -3.01
C THR A 23 61.28 3.27 -3.47
N THR A 24 61.08 2.86 -4.72
CA THR A 24 62.07 2.05 -5.44
C THR A 24 61.88 2.24 -6.94
N GLU A 25 62.80 3.00 -7.54
CA GLU A 25 63.04 3.03 -8.98
C GLU A 25 63.46 1.63 -9.47
N PRO A 26 63.23 1.34 -10.76
CA PRO A 26 64.37 0.91 -11.54
C PRO A 26 64.47 1.64 -12.88
N GLU A 27 65.69 2.09 -13.15
CA GLU A 27 66.20 2.50 -14.45
C GLU A 27 66.12 1.36 -15.48
N GLY A 28 65.97 1.75 -16.75
CA GLY A 28 66.56 1.02 -17.87
C GLY A 28 65.59 0.34 -18.84
N HIS A 29 65.21 1.04 -19.91
CA HIS A 29 65.68 0.75 -21.29
C HIS A 29 64.90 1.58 -22.32
N GLN A 30 65.57 2.58 -22.89
CA GLN A 30 65.15 3.26 -24.12
C GLN A 30 65.40 2.32 -25.31
N ASN A 31 64.34 2.04 -26.07
CA ASN A 31 64.44 1.59 -27.45
C ASN A 31 63.74 2.64 -28.31
N ASP A 32 64.53 3.36 -29.10
CA ASP A 32 64.07 4.28 -30.13
C ASP A 32 63.40 3.50 -31.27
N LEU A 33 62.11 3.76 -31.48
CA LEU A 33 61.42 3.48 -32.74
C LEU A 33 60.71 4.78 -33.15
N GLN A 34 61.33 5.49 -34.09
CA GLN A 34 60.74 6.62 -34.80
C GLN A 34 59.62 6.12 -35.71
N GLU A 35 58.36 6.36 -35.33
CA GLU A 35 57.22 6.34 -36.24
C GLU A 35 57.09 7.72 -36.91
N GLN A 36 57.32 7.76 -38.21
CA GLN A 36 56.97 8.91 -39.05
C GLN A 36 55.45 8.96 -39.22
N THR A 37 54.80 9.96 -38.63
CA THR A 37 53.40 10.29 -38.89
C THR A 37 53.30 11.32 -40.02
N ASN A 38 52.53 10.97 -41.05
CA ASN A 38 52.21 11.84 -42.18
C ASN A 38 51.31 13.03 -41.75
N PRO A 39 51.59 14.26 -42.18
CA PRO A 39 50.86 15.47 -41.75
C PRO A 39 49.60 15.81 -42.58
N GLU A 40 48.92 14.84 -43.19
CA GLU A 40 47.83 15.12 -44.16
C GLU A 40 46.38 15.02 -43.61
N ASN A 41 46.16 14.92 -42.29
CA ASN A 41 44.81 14.75 -41.72
C ASN A 41 44.29 15.90 -40.82
N ASP A 42 45.00 17.02 -40.67
CA ASP A 42 44.57 18.10 -39.76
C ASP A 42 43.27 18.82 -40.19
N ASP A 43 42.90 18.78 -41.48
CA ASP A 43 41.68 19.43 -41.97
C ASP A 43 40.39 18.64 -41.65
N SER A 44 40.47 17.32 -41.44
CA SER A 44 39.27 16.52 -41.13
C SER A 44 38.77 16.75 -39.70
N ASP A 45 39.70 16.94 -38.76
CA ASP A 45 39.37 17.08 -37.35
C ASP A 45 38.75 18.46 -37.05
N ALA A 46 39.18 19.50 -37.77
CA ALA A 46 38.57 20.82 -37.70
C ALA A 46 37.11 20.83 -38.21
N ILE A 47 36.80 20.06 -39.25
CA ILE A 47 35.45 19.93 -39.82
C ILE A 47 34.52 19.18 -38.85
N VAL A 48 35.02 18.13 -38.19
CA VAL A 48 34.26 17.36 -37.20
C VAL A 48 33.96 18.21 -35.95
N GLU A 49 34.91 19.03 -35.50
CA GLU A 49 34.73 19.91 -34.35
C GLU A 49 33.69 21.02 -34.60
N GLU A 50 33.69 21.61 -35.80
CA GLU A 50 32.72 22.62 -36.23
C GLU A 50 31.31 22.04 -36.41
N LEU A 51 31.19 20.80 -36.89
CA LEU A 51 29.91 20.08 -36.97
C LEU A 51 29.32 19.82 -35.57
N LEU A 52 30.16 19.44 -34.60
CA LEU A 52 29.75 19.23 -33.21
C LEU A 52 29.27 20.54 -32.54
N LYS A 53 29.95 21.67 -32.80
CA LYS A 53 29.53 23.01 -32.34
C LYS A 53 28.18 23.44 -32.94
N ARG A 54 27.92 23.14 -34.20
CA ARG A 54 26.63 23.45 -34.86
C ARG A 54 25.48 22.61 -34.33
N LEU A 55 25.71 21.33 -34.02
CA LEU A 55 24.71 20.43 -33.46
C LEU A 55 24.31 20.82 -32.03
N THR A 56 25.26 21.24 -31.19
CA THR A 56 24.98 21.74 -29.83
C THR A 56 24.18 23.05 -29.86
N LYS A 57 24.52 23.98 -30.77
CA LYS A 57 23.78 25.24 -30.94
C LYS A 57 22.33 25.02 -31.42
N LYS A 58 22.10 24.05 -32.31
CA LYS A 58 20.73 23.63 -32.72
C LYS A 58 19.95 22.99 -31.57
N LYS A 59 20.57 22.15 -30.73
CA LYS A 59 19.92 21.58 -29.53
C LYS A 59 19.51 22.66 -28.53
N GLN A 60 20.36 23.65 -28.27
CA GLN A 60 20.01 24.79 -27.40
C GLN A 60 18.86 25.64 -27.95
N LYS A 61 18.84 25.92 -29.26
CA LYS A 61 17.75 26.69 -29.88
C LYS A 61 16.41 25.94 -29.86
N LYS A 62 16.43 24.61 -30.02
CA LYS A 62 15.23 23.76 -29.94
C LYS A 62 14.67 23.67 -28.52
N ARG A 63 15.52 23.65 -27.48
CA ARG A 63 15.09 23.78 -26.08
C ARG A 63 14.37 25.12 -25.84
N ARG A 64 14.96 26.23 -26.30
CA ARG A 64 14.36 27.57 -26.15
C ARG A 64 12.99 27.74 -26.81
N LEU A 65 12.69 27.03 -27.91
CA LEU A 65 11.37 27.09 -28.55
C LEU A 65 10.32 26.27 -27.78
N ILE A 66 10.70 25.12 -27.23
CA ILE A 66 9.83 24.30 -26.38
C ILE A 66 9.47 25.07 -25.09
N ASP A 67 10.41 25.87 -24.56
CA ASP A 67 10.21 26.71 -23.37
C ASP A 67 9.19 27.85 -23.58
N ILE A 68 9.01 28.34 -24.82
CA ILE A 68 8.08 29.44 -25.14
C ILE A 68 6.66 28.94 -25.35
N ASP A 69 6.47 27.76 -25.94
CA ASP A 69 5.15 27.18 -26.19
C ASP A 69 4.43 26.71 -24.91
N LEU A 70 5.19 26.36 -23.86
CA LEU A 70 4.68 26.05 -22.52
C LEU A 70 4.03 27.25 -21.81
N TYR A 71 4.33 28.48 -22.24
CA TYR A 71 3.80 29.72 -21.64
C TYR A 71 2.31 29.97 -21.96
N ARG A 72 1.73 29.28 -22.96
CA ARG A 72 0.44 29.69 -23.56
C ARG A 72 -0.79 28.86 -23.18
N VAL A 73 -0.66 27.79 -22.41
CA VAL A 73 -1.75 26.79 -22.23
C VAL A 73 -2.40 26.81 -20.83
N GLY A 74 -2.05 27.74 -19.94
CA GLY A 74 -2.46 27.69 -18.53
C GLY A 74 -3.56 28.66 -18.09
N CYS A 75 -4.72 28.74 -18.73
CA CYS A 75 -5.90 29.41 -18.16
C CYS A 75 -7.19 28.68 -18.53
N MET A 76 -7.78 27.94 -17.59
CA MET A 76 -9.22 27.64 -17.58
C MET A 76 -9.71 27.75 -16.15
N GLU A 77 -10.69 28.61 -15.93
CA GLU A 77 -11.49 28.70 -14.71
C GLU A 77 -12.60 27.63 -14.78
N ASP A 78 -12.97 27.04 -13.64
CA ASP A 78 -14.33 26.58 -13.40
C ASP A 78 -14.60 26.36 -11.90
N GLU A 79 -15.81 26.74 -11.50
CA GLU A 79 -16.33 26.89 -10.15
C GLU A 79 -17.02 25.62 -9.60
N GLN A 80 -17.03 25.55 -8.26
CA GLN A 80 -17.87 24.78 -7.33
C GLN A 80 -17.67 23.26 -7.19
N LEU A 81 -17.26 22.84 -5.97
CA LEU A 81 -17.69 21.58 -5.36
C LEU A 81 -17.55 21.58 -3.82
N GLU A 82 -18.65 21.21 -3.14
CA GLU A 82 -18.76 21.02 -1.69
C GLU A 82 -18.27 19.63 -1.24
N GLY A 83 -17.53 19.60 -0.13
CA GLY A 83 -17.77 18.63 0.94
C GLY A 83 -17.22 17.21 0.82
N THR A 84 -15.92 17.00 0.62
CA THR A 84 -15.14 15.89 1.26
C THR A 84 -13.66 16.03 0.91
N LEU A 85 -12.77 15.98 1.93
CA LEU A 85 -11.32 16.21 1.85
C LEU A 85 -10.93 17.56 1.22
N LYS A 86 -10.60 18.56 2.05
CA LYS A 86 -9.82 19.73 1.59
C LYS A 86 -8.36 19.32 1.33
N LEU A 87 -8.12 18.53 0.28
CA LEU A 87 -6.95 18.74 -0.56
C LEU A 87 -7.41 19.82 -1.55
N GLY A 88 -6.91 21.05 -1.42
CA GLY A 88 -7.33 22.14 -2.30
C GLY A 88 -7.14 21.75 -3.77
N PRO A 89 -8.08 22.10 -4.68
CA PRO A 89 -7.93 21.81 -6.10
C PRO A 89 -6.88 22.78 -6.67
N VAL A 90 -5.62 22.39 -6.66
CA VAL A 90 -4.56 23.09 -7.40
C VAL A 90 -4.28 22.27 -8.64
N SER A 91 -4.38 22.90 -9.82
CA SER A 91 -3.93 22.31 -11.09
C SER A 91 -2.45 21.93 -10.97
N TYR A 92 -2.19 20.63 -10.80
CA TYR A 92 -0.91 20.06 -10.37
C TYR A 92 0.26 20.28 -11.35
N LYS A 93 0.01 20.59 -12.62
CA LYS A 93 1.05 20.49 -13.68
C LYS A 93 1.85 21.77 -13.94
N GLY A 94 1.36 22.94 -13.55
CA GLY A 94 1.99 24.22 -13.92
C GLY A 94 2.58 25.04 -12.76
N ALA A 95 1.86 25.12 -11.63
CA ALA A 95 2.19 26.08 -10.57
C ALA A 95 3.42 25.69 -9.72
N PHE A 96 3.63 24.38 -9.47
CA PHE A 96 4.66 23.91 -8.52
C PHE A 96 6.09 23.88 -9.08
N TYR A 97 6.25 23.49 -10.35
CA TYR A 97 7.55 23.56 -11.03
C TYR A 97 8.00 25.02 -11.16
N TYR A 98 7.05 25.92 -11.41
CA TYR A 98 7.31 27.34 -11.52
C TYR A 98 7.69 27.94 -10.17
N SER A 99 7.01 27.64 -9.07
CA SER A 99 7.33 28.20 -7.75
C SER A 99 8.71 27.77 -7.23
N SER A 100 9.08 26.49 -7.42
CA SER A 100 10.36 25.96 -6.93
C SER A 100 11.56 26.52 -7.70
N PHE A 101 11.43 26.57 -9.03
CA PHE A 101 12.43 27.14 -9.91
C PHE A 101 12.50 28.66 -9.80
N LEU A 102 11.34 29.35 -9.72
CA LEU A 102 11.25 30.80 -9.59
C LEU A 102 11.82 31.27 -8.25
N ALA A 103 11.55 30.59 -7.14
CA ALA A 103 12.11 31.00 -5.85
C ALA A 103 13.61 30.68 -5.73
N CYS A 104 14.13 29.57 -6.28
CA CYS A 104 15.59 29.37 -6.42
C CYS A 104 16.24 30.51 -7.24
N ARG A 105 15.54 30.95 -8.30
CA ARG A 105 15.99 32.04 -9.18
C ARG A 105 15.88 33.43 -8.53
N LEU A 106 14.80 33.71 -7.79
CA LEU A 106 14.59 34.96 -7.03
C LEU A 106 15.60 35.07 -5.87
N LEU A 107 15.99 33.95 -5.27
CA LEU A 107 16.94 33.90 -4.16
C LEU A 107 18.40 33.74 -4.63
N ASN A 108 18.64 33.59 -5.94
CA ASN A 108 19.97 33.40 -6.55
C ASN A 108 20.77 32.25 -5.90
N ARG A 109 20.10 31.13 -5.58
CA ARG A 109 20.70 29.94 -4.97
C ARG A 109 20.72 28.76 -5.96
N PRO A 110 21.70 27.85 -5.89
CA PRO A 110 21.76 26.67 -6.76
C PRO A 110 20.57 25.74 -6.49
N ILE A 111 20.06 25.10 -7.56
CA ILE A 111 18.93 24.15 -7.54
C ILE A 111 19.20 22.94 -6.60
N SER A 112 20.47 22.67 -6.26
CA SER A 112 20.84 21.66 -5.27
C SER A 112 20.37 21.97 -3.84
N TRP A 113 19.85 23.18 -3.58
CA TRP A 113 19.08 23.48 -2.37
C TRP A 113 17.63 23.00 -2.55
N TYR A 114 17.45 21.68 -2.72
CA TYR A 114 16.14 21.06 -2.55
C TYR A 114 15.74 21.28 -1.10
N SER A 115 14.75 22.12 -0.92
CA SER A 115 14.31 22.52 0.39
C SER A 115 13.28 21.51 0.89
N LYS A 116 13.51 21.03 2.11
CA LYS A 116 12.67 20.04 2.82
C LYS A 116 11.16 20.37 2.77
N TYR A 117 10.80 21.64 2.64
CA TYR A 117 9.41 22.14 2.61
C TYR A 117 9.09 23.08 1.42
N PHE A 118 9.92 23.16 0.37
CA PHE A 118 9.78 24.20 -0.68
C PHE A 118 8.49 24.10 -1.47
N THR A 119 7.90 22.91 -1.54
CA THR A 119 6.70 22.63 -2.34
C THR A 119 5.43 22.74 -1.53
N VAL A 120 5.49 23.29 -0.31
CA VAL A 120 4.30 23.76 0.38
C VAL A 120 3.76 24.94 -0.42
N ALA A 121 2.55 24.77 -0.97
CA ALA A 121 1.91 25.72 -1.85
C ALA A 121 2.01 27.15 -1.30
N PHE A 122 2.34 28.09 -2.17
CA PHE A 122 2.17 29.50 -1.90
C PHE A 122 0.71 29.74 -1.51
N ASP A 123 0.45 29.93 -0.22
CA ASP A 123 -0.80 30.51 0.26
C ASP A 123 -0.91 31.91 -0.34
N GLU A 124 -2.11 32.36 -0.74
CA GLU A 124 -2.36 33.73 -1.20
C GLU A 124 -1.76 34.76 -0.24
N LYS A 125 -1.78 34.48 1.08
CA LYS A 125 -1.15 35.32 2.09
C LYS A 125 0.38 35.34 2.02
N LEU A 126 1.01 34.22 1.68
CA LEU A 126 2.46 34.16 1.49
C LEU A 126 2.85 34.85 0.18
N GLU A 127 2.04 34.75 -0.87
CA GLU A 127 2.20 35.56 -2.08
C GLU A 127 2.10 37.05 -1.79
N GLU A 128 1.12 37.48 -0.98
CA GLU A 128 0.99 38.86 -0.53
C GLU A 128 2.20 39.33 0.29
N LEU A 129 2.70 38.50 1.21
CA LEU A 129 3.92 38.77 1.97
C LEU A 129 5.15 38.87 1.07
N ILE A 130 5.27 38.04 0.03
CA ILE A 130 6.42 38.05 -0.89
C ILE A 130 6.34 39.22 -1.89
N LYS A 131 5.14 39.78 -2.13
CA LYS A 131 4.97 41.02 -2.89
C LYS A 131 5.48 42.25 -2.12
N ASP A 132 5.65 42.16 -0.80
CA ASP A 132 6.29 43.21 -0.01
C ASP A 132 7.82 43.20 -0.26
N PRO A 133 8.39 44.28 -0.86
CA PRO A 133 9.82 44.34 -1.17
C PRO A 133 10.72 44.35 0.07
N ASP A 134 10.18 44.67 1.25
CA ASP A 134 10.94 44.67 2.51
C ASP A 134 10.88 43.32 3.22
N PHE A 135 9.98 42.42 2.79
CA PHE A 135 9.87 41.09 3.36
C PHE A 135 11.05 40.21 2.95
N LYS A 136 11.88 39.84 3.93
CA LYS A 136 12.97 38.88 3.76
C LYS A 136 12.59 37.56 4.42
N LEU A 137 12.52 36.49 3.63
CA LEU A 137 12.37 35.14 4.15
C LEU A 137 13.55 34.82 5.09
N PRO A 138 13.29 34.33 6.31
CA PRO A 138 14.37 33.95 7.22
C PRO A 138 15.27 32.88 6.58
N GLU A 139 16.57 33.02 6.73
CA GLU A 139 17.51 32.01 6.23
C GLU A 139 17.23 30.65 6.91
N GLY A 140 17.10 29.59 6.11
CA GLY A 140 16.76 28.25 6.60
C GLY A 140 15.27 27.96 6.80
N CYS A 141 14.35 28.89 6.52
CA CYS A 141 12.89 28.64 6.54
C CYS A 141 12.44 27.44 5.70
N PHE A 142 13.28 27.09 4.75
CA PHE A 142 13.08 26.08 3.74
C PHE A 142 13.51 24.68 4.17
N ASN A 143 14.33 24.55 5.22
CA ASN A 143 14.89 23.27 5.67
C ASN A 143 14.37 22.85 7.05
N ASN A 144 13.61 23.72 7.71
CA ASN A 144 13.32 23.58 9.12
C ASN A 144 11.90 24.11 9.43
N ILE A 145 11.00 23.22 9.87
CA ILE A 145 9.60 23.58 10.14
C ILE A 145 9.49 24.54 11.33
N THR A 146 10.48 24.55 12.23
CA THR A 146 10.57 25.53 13.32
C THR A 146 10.71 26.96 12.78
N VAL A 147 11.51 27.17 11.73
CA VAL A 147 11.63 28.49 11.12
C VAL A 147 10.33 28.86 10.39
N TYR A 148 9.71 27.91 9.69
CA TYR A 148 8.42 28.12 9.03
C TYR A 148 7.29 28.46 10.03
N SER A 149 7.30 27.84 11.22
CA SER A 149 6.30 28.06 12.28
C SER A 149 6.25 29.50 12.82
N LYS A 150 7.29 30.31 12.55
CA LYS A 150 7.34 31.73 12.93
C LYS A 150 6.55 32.62 11.97
N LEU A 151 6.16 32.10 10.80
CA LEU A 151 5.31 32.81 9.86
C LEU A 151 3.87 32.90 10.38
N PRO A 152 3.12 33.98 10.07
CA PRO A 152 1.75 34.20 10.55
C PRO A 152 0.72 33.32 9.82
N MET A 153 1.00 32.02 9.71
CA MET A 153 0.14 31.04 9.06
C MET A 153 -0.90 30.47 10.04
N PRO A 154 -2.16 30.27 9.63
CA PRO A 154 -3.18 29.67 10.49
C PRO A 154 -2.85 28.20 10.82
N ALA A 155 -2.35 27.44 9.84
CA ALA A 155 -1.96 26.04 9.98
C ALA A 155 -0.47 25.84 9.69
N LEU A 156 0.16 24.88 10.35
CA LEU A 156 1.52 24.45 10.09
C LEU A 156 1.51 23.42 8.94
N PRO A 157 2.33 23.61 7.90
CA PRO A 157 2.40 22.66 6.81
C PRO A 157 3.14 21.40 7.26
N VAL A 158 2.55 20.23 7.03
CA VAL A 158 3.18 18.94 7.28
C VAL A 158 3.27 18.20 5.96
N ARG A 159 4.51 17.86 5.60
CA ARG A 159 4.83 17.12 4.39
C ARG A 159 4.37 15.66 4.51
N VAL A 160 3.74 15.16 3.46
CA VAL A 160 3.18 13.81 3.36
C VAL A 160 3.79 13.10 2.17
N VAL A 161 4.54 12.04 2.46
CA VAL A 161 5.17 11.18 1.46
C VAL A 161 4.16 10.15 0.95
N PHE A 162 4.02 10.07 -0.37
CA PHE A 162 3.27 9.02 -1.03
C PHE A 162 4.19 7.85 -1.29
N VAL A 163 3.97 6.77 -0.53
CA VAL A 163 4.61 5.51 -0.84
C VAL A 163 3.68 4.76 -1.78
N LEU A 164 4.10 4.65 -3.05
CA LEU A 164 3.43 3.79 -4.00
C LEU A 164 3.42 2.35 -3.46
N GLY A 165 2.22 1.86 -3.15
CA GLY A 165 1.95 0.54 -2.62
C GLY A 165 0.66 -0.03 -3.20
N TRP A 166 0.40 -1.32 -2.97
CA TRP A 166 -0.77 -2.02 -3.52
C TRP A 166 -2.06 -1.42 -2.96
N ASN A 167 -2.84 -0.74 -3.81
CA ASN A 167 -4.24 -0.30 -3.63
C ASN A 167 -4.56 0.52 -2.36
N GLU A 168 -3.55 0.92 -1.60
CA GLU A 168 -3.68 1.85 -0.49
C GLU A 168 -2.61 2.90 -0.73
N GLU A 169 -3.02 4.09 -1.17
CA GLU A 169 -2.18 5.28 -1.02
C GLU A 169 -1.93 5.47 0.47
N LYS A 170 -0.83 4.86 0.92
CA LYS A 170 -0.38 5.02 2.28
C LYS A 170 0.39 6.31 2.32
N HIS A 171 -0.29 7.31 2.85
CA HIS A 171 0.24 8.60 3.18
C HIS A 171 1.12 8.43 4.42
N TYR A 172 2.39 8.81 4.31
CA TYR A 172 3.36 8.71 5.41
C TYR A 172 3.92 10.09 5.77
N ILE A 173 4.40 10.22 7.00
CA ILE A 173 5.13 11.40 7.49
C ILE A 173 6.44 10.90 8.08
N PHE A 174 7.56 11.55 7.76
CA PHE A 174 8.86 11.22 8.34
C PHE A 174 8.81 11.38 9.87
N THR A 175 9.43 10.44 10.60
CA THR A 175 9.46 10.51 12.06
C THR A 175 10.15 11.78 12.57
N GLU A 176 11.18 12.24 11.86
CA GLU A 176 11.83 13.53 12.13
C GLU A 176 10.85 14.70 12.01
N ASP A 177 10.03 14.73 10.96
CA ASP A 177 9.01 15.76 10.76
C ASP A 177 7.96 15.70 11.87
N VAL A 178 7.58 14.51 12.33
CA VAL A 178 6.66 14.33 13.46
C VAL A 178 7.25 14.90 14.75
N LEU A 179 8.49 14.51 15.09
CA LEU A 179 9.16 14.94 16.32
C LEU A 179 9.42 16.46 16.33
N GLU A 180 9.67 17.06 15.18
CA GLU A 180 9.80 18.52 15.04
C GLU A 180 8.44 19.23 15.14
N THR A 181 7.39 18.65 14.55
CA THR A 181 6.05 19.26 14.45
C THR A 181 5.32 19.32 15.80
N LEU A 182 5.32 18.23 16.58
CA LEU A 182 4.47 18.14 17.78
C LEU A 182 4.76 19.24 18.82
N PRO A 183 6.02 19.54 19.20
CA PRO A 183 6.32 20.62 20.15
C PRO A 183 5.93 22.01 19.62
N LEU A 184 6.01 22.23 18.30
CA LEU A 184 5.62 23.50 17.67
C LEU A 184 4.11 23.73 17.78
N LEU A 185 3.32 22.69 17.52
CA LEU A 185 1.86 22.75 17.64
C LEU A 185 1.41 22.99 19.08
N LEU A 186 2.01 22.31 20.06
CA LEU A 186 1.74 22.53 21.49
C LEU A 186 2.02 23.99 21.89
N ARG A 187 3.17 24.54 21.46
CA ARG A 187 3.53 25.94 21.70
C ARG A 187 2.54 26.90 21.05
N LYS A 188 2.10 26.61 19.82
CA LYS A 188 1.12 27.43 19.09
C LYS A 188 -0.25 27.48 19.79
N MET A 189 -0.62 26.41 20.51
CA MET A 189 -1.81 26.36 21.36
C MET A 189 -1.62 27.03 22.73
N GLY A 190 -0.44 27.58 23.03
CA GLY A 190 -0.13 28.14 24.35
C GLY A 190 0.01 27.10 25.46
N LYS A 191 0.20 25.82 25.11
CA LYS A 191 0.40 24.74 26.09
C LYS A 191 1.82 24.77 26.65
N ASN A 192 1.97 24.54 27.95
CA ASN A 192 3.28 24.44 28.59
C ASN A 192 3.96 23.12 28.22
N LEU A 193 5.17 23.19 27.66
CA LEU A 193 5.89 22.00 27.20
C LEU A 193 6.31 21.07 28.35
N GLU A 194 6.50 21.60 29.56
CA GLU A 194 6.85 20.78 30.73
C GLU A 194 5.77 19.74 31.07
N ASP A 195 4.49 20.07 30.86
CA ASP A 195 3.36 19.17 31.09
C ASP A 195 3.37 17.95 30.14
N TYR A 196 4.08 18.08 29.01
CA TYR A 196 4.17 17.07 27.94
C TYR A 196 5.56 16.45 27.82
N LYS A 197 6.52 16.85 28.65
CA LYS A 197 7.94 16.48 28.53
C LYS A 197 8.14 14.96 28.50
N GLU A 198 7.56 14.24 29.45
CA GLU A 198 7.67 12.77 29.51
C GLU A 198 7.11 12.10 28.25
N LYS A 199 5.95 12.57 27.76
CA LYS A 199 5.33 12.04 26.53
C LYS A 199 6.21 12.31 25.31
N LEU A 200 6.73 13.53 25.17
CA LEU A 200 7.61 13.90 24.06
C LEU A 200 8.95 13.14 24.09
N GLU A 201 9.51 12.91 25.28
CA GLU A 201 10.71 12.07 25.45
C GLU A 201 10.43 10.61 25.07
N ASN A 202 9.28 10.07 25.45
CA ASN A 202 8.86 8.72 25.06
C ASN A 202 8.66 8.59 23.56
N LEU A 203 8.03 9.57 22.90
CA LEU A 203 7.89 9.60 21.45
C LEU A 203 9.24 9.73 20.76
N THR A 204 10.16 10.53 21.31
CA THR A 204 11.53 10.65 20.79
C THR A 204 12.26 9.31 20.87
N LYS A 205 12.19 8.59 21.99
CA LYS A 205 12.78 7.25 22.12
C LYS A 205 12.15 6.24 21.15
N LEU A 206 10.85 6.36 20.89
CA LEU A 206 10.12 5.45 20.01
C LEU A 206 10.44 5.66 18.53
N TYR A 207 10.58 6.92 18.10
CA TYR A 207 10.62 7.28 16.68
C TYR A 207 11.99 7.77 16.19
N LYS A 208 12.90 8.14 17.09
CA LYS A 208 14.27 8.46 16.71
C LYS A 208 14.96 7.18 16.24
N THR A 209 15.54 7.23 15.05
CA THR A 209 16.29 6.12 14.46
C THR A 209 17.78 6.39 14.62
N ASP A 210 18.53 5.40 15.08
CA ASP A 210 20.00 5.45 15.09
C ASP A 210 20.58 5.10 13.70
N PHE A 211 19.75 4.62 12.78
CA PHE A 211 20.17 4.20 11.45
C PHE A 211 20.04 5.34 10.44
N VAL A 212 21.11 6.12 10.30
CA VAL A 212 21.21 7.26 9.37
C VAL A 212 20.84 6.87 7.93
N LEU A 213 21.19 5.67 7.47
CA LEU A 213 20.89 5.22 6.11
C LEU A 213 19.46 4.68 5.90
N MET A 214 18.65 4.63 6.95
CA MET A 214 17.30 4.04 6.94
C MET A 214 16.30 4.94 7.69
N PRO A 215 15.93 6.08 7.09
CA PRO A 215 14.96 6.98 7.70
C PRO A 215 13.60 6.28 7.88
N ARG A 216 12.91 6.65 8.96
CA ARG A 216 11.61 6.06 9.32
C ARG A 216 10.48 7.04 9.05
N CYS A 217 9.33 6.48 8.73
CA CYS A 217 8.07 7.19 8.58
C CYS A 217 6.97 6.49 9.36
N ILE A 218 5.95 7.24 9.75
CA ILE A 218 4.70 6.73 10.30
C ILE A 218 3.55 7.01 9.35
N ARG A 219 2.48 6.20 9.42
CA ARG A 219 1.28 6.45 8.62
C ARG A 219 0.62 7.77 9.05
N LEU A 220 -0.04 8.45 8.11
CA LEU A 220 -0.79 9.67 8.40
C LEU A 220 -1.89 9.44 9.45
N THR A 221 -2.52 8.26 9.46
CA THR A 221 -3.51 7.89 10.48
C THR A 221 -2.91 7.79 11.87
N GLU A 222 -1.67 7.28 11.97
CA GLU A 222 -0.91 7.21 13.20
C GLU A 222 -0.56 8.61 13.72
N PHE A 223 -0.10 9.49 12.83
CA PHE A 223 0.15 10.89 13.19
C PHE A 223 -1.12 11.60 13.71
N LYS A 224 -2.26 11.42 13.04
CA LYS A 224 -3.55 11.98 13.50
C LYS A 224 -3.95 11.44 14.88
N ARG A 225 -3.62 10.18 15.18
CA ARG A 225 -3.82 9.60 16.51
C ARG A 225 -2.94 10.30 17.55
N LEU A 226 -1.67 10.53 17.25
CA LEU A 226 -0.74 11.25 18.14
C LEU A 226 -1.24 12.68 18.44
N LEU A 227 -1.75 13.40 17.42
CA LEU A 227 -2.36 14.72 17.63
C LEU A 227 -3.51 14.65 18.65
N LYS A 228 -4.39 13.65 18.53
CA LYS A 228 -5.51 13.44 19.46
C LYS A 228 -5.04 13.09 20.87
N GLU A 229 -4.03 12.22 21.01
CA GLU A 229 -3.48 11.80 22.31
C GLU A 229 -2.79 12.93 23.08
N LEU A 230 -2.23 13.90 22.35
CA LEU A 230 -1.63 15.11 22.90
C LEU A 230 -2.62 16.27 23.03
N ASP A 231 -3.89 16.05 22.68
CA ASP A 231 -4.95 17.06 22.69
C ASP A 231 -4.58 18.27 21.80
N ILE A 232 -4.00 18.01 20.63
CA ILE A 232 -3.64 19.01 19.62
C ILE A 232 -4.77 19.13 18.60
N ASP A 233 -5.22 20.35 18.33
CA ASP A 233 -6.23 20.63 17.31
C ASP A 233 -5.67 20.30 15.91
N GLN A 234 -6.34 19.38 15.20
CA GLN A 234 -5.95 18.96 13.85
C GLN A 234 -6.08 20.09 12.82
N ASN A 235 -6.91 21.11 13.08
CA ASN A 235 -7.04 22.27 12.19
C ASN A 235 -5.78 23.15 12.16
N LEU A 236 -4.87 22.95 13.12
CA LEU A 236 -3.56 23.63 13.15
C LEU A 236 -2.55 22.98 12.20
N VAL A 237 -2.92 21.91 11.50
CA VAL A 237 -2.06 21.20 10.55
C VAL A 237 -2.68 21.22 9.17
N GLN A 238 -1.87 21.51 8.16
CA GLN A 238 -2.23 21.37 6.76
C GLN A 238 -1.31 20.36 6.10
N PHE A 239 -1.87 19.31 5.52
CA PHE A 239 -1.09 18.24 4.89
C PHE A 239 -0.78 18.59 3.44
N PHE A 240 0.49 18.47 3.06
CA PHE A 240 0.96 18.76 1.71
C PHE A 240 1.62 17.53 1.10
N PRO A 241 1.34 17.22 -0.16
CA PRO A 241 2.05 16.15 -0.83
C PRO A 241 3.53 16.49 -0.98
N ASP A 242 4.39 15.53 -0.66
CA ASP A 242 5.80 15.60 -1.02
C ASP A 242 5.88 15.60 -2.55
N HIS A 243 6.48 16.65 -3.10
CA HIS A 243 6.51 16.93 -4.54
C HIS A 243 7.10 15.80 -5.34
N ASP A 244 8.21 15.28 -4.84
CA ASP A 244 8.94 14.20 -5.47
C ASP A 244 8.08 12.94 -5.48
N SER A 245 7.47 12.58 -4.35
CA SER A 245 6.56 11.44 -4.27
C SER A 245 5.32 11.56 -5.16
N ALA A 246 4.83 12.78 -5.41
CA ALA A 246 3.69 13.04 -6.30
C ALA A 246 4.07 13.02 -7.79
N LEU A 247 5.27 13.48 -8.14
CA LEU A 247 5.74 13.57 -9.52
C LEU A 247 6.38 12.28 -10.04
N PHE A 248 7.13 11.57 -9.20
CA PHE A 248 7.88 10.39 -9.63
C PHE A 248 7.02 9.32 -10.30
N PRO A 249 5.78 9.00 -9.86
CA PRO A 249 4.94 8.04 -10.58
C PRO A 249 4.68 8.44 -12.05
N GLU A 250 4.51 9.73 -12.34
CA GLU A 250 4.30 10.24 -13.71
C GLU A 250 5.63 10.28 -14.48
N LEU A 251 6.69 10.82 -13.87
CA LEU A 251 8.03 10.91 -14.48
C LEU A 251 8.59 9.53 -14.83
N ILE A 252 8.40 8.53 -13.97
CA ILE A 252 8.80 7.14 -14.25
C ILE A 252 8.05 6.60 -15.48
N ARG A 253 6.79 6.99 -15.69
CA ARG A 253 6.00 6.59 -16.87
C ARG A 253 6.40 7.36 -18.13
N GLU A 254 6.84 8.62 -18.00
CA GLU A 254 7.11 9.51 -19.13
C GLU A 254 8.59 9.55 -19.56
N GLU A 255 9.53 9.60 -18.63
CA GLU A 255 10.97 9.71 -18.90
C GLU A 255 11.65 8.36 -19.17
N GLU A 256 10.90 7.26 -19.10
CA GLU A 256 11.32 5.91 -19.49
C GLU A 256 12.54 5.35 -18.74
N LYS A 257 12.96 6.03 -17.68
CA LYS A 257 14.03 5.59 -16.78
C LYS A 257 13.42 5.07 -15.50
N PHE A 258 14.14 4.16 -14.85
CA PHE A 258 13.72 3.51 -13.60
C PHE A 258 14.35 4.15 -12.34
N PRO A 259 14.46 5.48 -12.14
CA PRO A 259 14.88 5.96 -10.83
C PRO A 259 13.72 5.72 -9.86
N MET A 260 13.86 4.69 -9.02
CA MET A 260 12.92 4.40 -7.97
C MET A 260 13.17 5.29 -6.77
N VAL A 261 12.78 6.55 -6.88
CA VAL A 261 12.81 7.48 -5.77
C VAL A 261 11.39 7.57 -5.19
N THR A 262 11.27 7.41 -3.87
CA THR A 262 10.02 7.69 -3.15
C THR A 262 9.92 9.17 -2.82
N ALA A 263 10.97 9.73 -2.21
CA ALA A 263 10.98 11.10 -1.72
C ALA A 263 12.43 11.57 -1.51
N VAL A 264 12.58 12.81 -1.05
CA VAL A 264 13.82 13.35 -0.51
C VAL A 264 13.66 13.49 1.01
N ASP A 265 14.65 13.07 1.79
CA ASP A 265 14.56 13.12 3.25
C ASP A 265 14.93 14.50 3.84
N GLY A 266 15.15 14.57 5.16
CA GLY A 266 15.54 15.80 5.84
C GLY A 266 16.95 16.31 5.51
N ASP A 267 17.84 15.42 5.04
CA ASP A 267 19.22 15.74 4.67
C ASP A 267 19.35 16.12 3.19
N GLY A 268 18.28 16.01 2.41
CA GLY A 268 18.31 16.23 0.97
C GLY A 268 18.70 14.97 0.18
N ASP A 269 18.74 13.79 0.83
CA ASP A 269 19.08 12.53 0.18
C ASP A 269 17.83 11.86 -0.43
N PHE A 270 18.02 11.25 -1.60
CA PHE A 270 16.99 10.41 -2.19
C PHE A 270 16.76 9.15 -1.36
N VAL A 271 15.51 8.93 -0.99
CA VAL A 271 15.06 7.76 -0.25
C VAL A 271 14.03 6.98 -1.04
N MET A 272 14.03 5.66 -0.83
CA MET A 272 13.15 4.73 -1.52
C MET A 272 12.61 3.66 -0.57
N THR A 273 11.49 3.05 -0.90
CA THR A 273 10.98 1.92 -0.11
C THR A 273 11.93 0.71 -0.17
N ALA A 274 11.81 -0.21 0.79
CA ALA A 274 12.54 -1.47 0.74
C ALA A 274 12.28 -2.27 -0.55
N CYS A 275 11.04 -2.25 -1.07
CA CYS A 275 10.70 -2.91 -2.34
C CYS A 275 11.44 -2.27 -3.52
N GLN A 276 11.50 -0.94 -3.53
CA GLN A 276 12.19 -0.18 -4.55
C GLN A 276 13.72 -0.35 -4.49
N ALA A 277 14.31 -0.35 -3.29
CA ALA A 277 15.72 -0.65 -3.09
C ALA A 277 16.07 -2.05 -3.62
N PHE A 278 15.27 -3.05 -3.24
CA PHE A 278 15.41 -4.42 -3.73
C PHE A 278 15.37 -4.47 -5.27
N PHE A 279 14.39 -3.82 -5.89
CA PHE A 279 14.25 -3.82 -7.33
C PHE A 279 15.37 -3.05 -8.03
N THR A 280 15.87 -1.96 -7.46
CA THR A 280 17.00 -1.20 -8.04
C THR A 280 18.25 -2.09 -8.13
N ILE A 281 18.55 -2.84 -7.07
CA ILE A 281 19.64 -3.81 -7.05
C ILE A 281 19.37 -4.94 -8.06
N PHE A 282 18.13 -5.44 -8.10
CA PHE A 282 17.72 -6.46 -9.06
C PHE A 282 17.84 -6.00 -10.52
N ASN A 283 17.41 -4.78 -10.84
CA ASN A 283 17.45 -4.24 -12.19
C ASN A 283 18.89 -4.13 -12.69
N HIS A 284 19.75 -3.57 -11.85
CA HIS A 284 21.17 -3.36 -12.16
C HIS A 284 21.91 -4.68 -12.44
N HIS A 285 21.73 -5.69 -11.58
CA HIS A 285 22.47 -6.94 -11.75
C HIS A 285 21.76 -7.98 -12.62
N ILE A 286 20.43 -7.97 -12.71
CA ILE A 286 19.65 -9.06 -13.33
C ILE A 286 18.97 -8.65 -14.63
N CYS A 287 18.28 -7.51 -14.65
CA CYS A 287 17.53 -7.06 -15.84
C CYS A 287 18.47 -6.56 -16.94
N GLU A 288 19.49 -5.79 -16.58
CA GLU A 288 20.37 -5.12 -17.54
C GLU A 288 21.38 -6.06 -18.21
N LEU A 289 21.56 -7.29 -17.70
CA LEU A 289 22.64 -8.18 -18.14
C LEU A 289 22.08 -9.47 -18.77
N ASP A 290 22.72 -9.96 -19.82
CA ASP A 290 22.36 -11.27 -20.38
C ASP A 290 22.94 -12.45 -19.59
N TRP A 291 22.14 -12.99 -18.69
CA TRP A 291 22.49 -14.12 -17.82
C TRP A 291 22.70 -15.45 -18.55
N ASN A 292 22.30 -15.58 -19.82
CA ASN A 292 22.58 -16.82 -20.55
C ASN A 292 24.07 -17.04 -20.77
N LEU A 293 24.81 -15.97 -21.04
CA LEU A 293 26.27 -16.01 -21.18
C LEU A 293 26.94 -16.53 -19.90
N ALA A 294 26.33 -16.28 -18.74
CA ALA A 294 26.78 -16.79 -17.45
C ALA A 294 26.40 -18.26 -17.18
N ILE A 295 25.49 -18.86 -17.94
CA ILE A 295 24.99 -20.23 -17.70
C ILE A 295 25.45 -21.20 -18.81
N ASP A 296 25.97 -20.70 -19.93
CA ASP A 296 26.37 -21.52 -21.08
C ASP A 296 27.54 -22.50 -20.81
N SER A 297 28.24 -22.40 -19.67
CA SER A 297 29.25 -23.39 -19.23
C SER A 297 28.99 -23.91 -17.81
N LYS A 298 29.32 -25.18 -17.55
CA LYS A 298 29.16 -25.80 -16.21
C LYS A 298 29.94 -25.06 -15.11
N GLU A 299 31.11 -24.49 -15.44
CA GLU A 299 31.89 -23.69 -14.49
C GLU A 299 31.15 -22.39 -14.16
N ASN A 300 30.65 -21.69 -15.18
CA ASN A 300 29.93 -20.44 -15.00
C ASN A 300 28.58 -20.65 -14.30
N GLU A 301 27.90 -21.78 -14.52
CA GLU A 301 26.66 -22.14 -13.81
C GLU A 301 26.89 -22.20 -12.29
N HIS A 302 27.98 -22.82 -11.83
CA HIS A 302 28.31 -22.84 -10.41
C HIS A 302 28.56 -21.43 -9.85
N ILE A 303 29.27 -20.60 -10.61
CA ILE A 303 29.55 -19.20 -10.23
C ILE A 303 28.25 -18.37 -10.20
N ALA A 304 27.35 -18.58 -11.14
CA ALA A 304 26.04 -17.94 -11.18
C ALA A 304 25.18 -18.33 -9.98
N LEU A 305 25.19 -19.61 -9.58
CA LEU A 305 24.53 -20.07 -8.34
C LEU A 305 25.14 -19.45 -7.07
N GLN A 306 26.46 -19.29 -7.02
CA GLN A 306 27.12 -18.58 -5.93
C GLN A 306 26.74 -17.09 -5.90
N PHE A 307 26.66 -16.46 -7.06
CA PHE A 307 26.19 -15.08 -7.17
C PHE A 307 24.75 -14.96 -6.67
N GLN A 308 23.85 -15.82 -7.12
CA GLN A 308 22.46 -15.85 -6.69
C GLN A 308 22.36 -15.95 -5.16
N LYS A 309 23.13 -16.85 -4.52
CA LYS A 309 23.20 -16.94 -3.04
C LYS A 309 23.69 -15.64 -2.40
N LYS A 310 24.72 -15.01 -2.95
CA LYS A 310 25.26 -13.73 -2.45
C LYS A 310 24.23 -12.61 -2.60
N PHE A 311 23.59 -12.51 -3.77
CA PHE A 311 22.50 -11.58 -4.05
C PHE A 311 21.41 -11.70 -2.99
N MET A 312 20.89 -12.92 -2.79
CA MET A 312 19.84 -13.19 -1.81
C MET A 312 20.26 -12.78 -0.39
N LYS A 313 21.50 -13.08 0.01
CA LYS A 313 22.05 -12.68 1.31
C LYS A 313 22.12 -11.16 1.47
N VAL A 314 22.61 -10.43 0.46
CA VAL A 314 22.70 -8.96 0.48
C VAL A 314 21.31 -8.33 0.53
N THR A 315 20.36 -8.86 -0.25
CA THR A 315 19.01 -8.31 -0.34
C THR A 315 18.07 -8.73 0.79
N GLN A 316 18.46 -9.71 1.62
CA GLN A 316 17.61 -10.26 2.68
C GLN A 316 17.14 -9.19 3.68
N LYS A 317 17.98 -8.19 3.96
CA LYS A 317 17.63 -7.09 4.87
C LYS A 317 16.39 -6.32 4.41
N TYR A 318 16.20 -6.13 3.10
CA TYR A 318 15.02 -5.42 2.56
C TYR A 318 13.72 -6.18 2.77
N LEU A 319 13.77 -7.52 2.86
CA LEU A 319 12.59 -8.33 3.19
C LEU A 319 12.19 -8.22 4.66
N GLN A 320 13.16 -7.90 5.53
CA GLN A 320 12.98 -7.83 6.97
C GLN A 320 12.65 -6.41 7.46
N MET A 321 12.76 -5.40 6.58
CA MET A 321 12.44 -4.02 6.93
C MET A 321 10.97 -3.86 7.25
N GLU A 322 10.71 -3.20 8.38
CA GLU A 322 9.36 -2.85 8.80
C GLU A 322 8.72 -1.84 7.86
N GLU A 323 7.40 -1.89 7.75
CA GLU A 323 6.63 -0.90 6.99
C GLU A 323 6.92 0.52 7.50
N GLY A 324 7.05 1.49 6.57
CA GLY A 324 7.43 2.86 6.88
C GLY A 324 8.94 3.08 6.98
N THR A 325 9.77 2.04 6.89
CA THR A 325 11.22 2.19 6.72
C THR A 325 11.54 2.53 5.27
N LEU A 326 12.27 3.62 5.07
CA LEU A 326 12.83 4.01 3.78
C LEU A 326 14.34 3.74 3.77
N VAL A 327 14.93 3.72 2.59
CA VAL A 327 16.32 3.36 2.33
C VAL A 327 16.98 4.50 1.57
N LYS A 328 18.08 5.05 2.11
CA LYS A 328 18.88 6.03 1.38
C LYS A 328 19.55 5.38 0.17
N ARG A 329 19.63 6.11 -0.94
CA ARG A 329 20.33 5.69 -2.16
C ARG A 329 21.76 5.21 -1.88
N ALA A 330 22.48 5.86 -0.95
CA ALA A 330 23.84 5.48 -0.59
C ALA A 330 23.97 4.02 -0.10
N LEU A 331 22.97 3.50 0.63
CA LEU A 331 22.96 2.10 1.07
C LEU A 331 22.75 1.13 -0.10
N VAL A 332 21.86 1.49 -1.03
CA VAL A 332 21.59 0.71 -2.24
C VAL A 332 22.83 0.64 -3.13
N GLU A 333 23.52 1.77 -3.33
CA GLU A 333 24.77 1.81 -4.09
C GLU A 333 25.90 1.03 -3.42
N ALA A 334 25.96 1.04 -2.08
CA ALA A 334 26.92 0.22 -1.35
C ALA A 334 26.67 -1.28 -1.56
N ASP A 335 25.41 -1.71 -1.58
CA ASP A 335 25.05 -3.10 -1.87
C ASP A 335 25.34 -3.49 -3.31
N ILE A 336 25.10 -2.59 -4.27
CA ILE A 336 25.46 -2.78 -5.68
C ILE A 336 26.97 -2.99 -5.81
N ARG A 337 27.78 -2.09 -5.24
CA ARG A 337 29.24 -2.21 -5.24
C ARG A 337 29.72 -3.51 -4.59
N LEU A 338 29.06 -3.96 -3.52
CA LEU A 338 29.38 -5.22 -2.86
C LEU A 338 29.12 -6.42 -3.79
N LEU A 339 28.07 -6.37 -4.61
CA LEU A 339 27.75 -7.41 -5.58
C LEU A 339 28.65 -7.34 -6.83
N ASP A 340 29.04 -6.15 -7.29
CA ASP A 340 29.99 -5.93 -8.40
C ASP A 340 31.35 -6.60 -8.15
N GLN A 341 31.75 -6.70 -6.88
CA GLN A 341 32.99 -7.38 -6.48
C GLN A 341 32.92 -8.92 -6.63
N HIS A 342 31.77 -9.49 -6.99
CA HIS A 342 31.65 -10.93 -7.19
C HIS A 342 32.43 -11.40 -8.42
N GLN A 343 33.04 -12.59 -8.34
CA GLN A 343 33.90 -13.14 -9.40
C GLN A 343 33.22 -13.32 -10.76
N ILE A 344 31.87 -13.34 -10.79
CA ILE A 344 31.11 -13.47 -12.03
C ILE A 344 31.42 -12.32 -13.02
N TYR A 345 31.58 -11.10 -12.52
CA TYR A 345 31.89 -9.92 -13.33
C TYR A 345 33.32 -9.89 -13.87
N LYS A 346 34.20 -10.76 -13.36
CA LYS A 346 35.57 -10.93 -13.88
C LYS A 346 35.66 -12.05 -14.92
N LYS A 347 34.71 -13.00 -14.88
CA LYS A 347 34.74 -14.23 -15.69
C LYS A 347 33.76 -14.22 -16.85
N VAL A 348 32.69 -13.43 -16.76
CA VAL A 348 31.65 -13.32 -17.78
C VAL A 348 31.60 -11.88 -18.26
N GLU A 349 31.78 -11.69 -19.56
CA GLU A 349 31.51 -10.41 -20.21
C GLU A 349 30.01 -10.33 -20.50
N PHE A 350 29.32 -9.48 -19.77
CA PHE A 350 27.87 -9.32 -19.92
C PHE A 350 27.54 -8.31 -21.00
N GLU A 351 26.70 -8.70 -21.94
CA GLU A 351 26.05 -7.76 -22.85
C GLU A 351 24.85 -7.10 -22.16
N LYS A 352 24.63 -5.81 -22.48
CA LYS A 352 23.45 -5.09 -21.99
C LYS A 352 22.19 -5.56 -22.71
N ARG A 353 21.15 -5.91 -21.95
CA ARG A 353 19.85 -6.27 -22.52
C ARG A 353 19.11 -5.04 -23.02
N TYR A 354 18.49 -5.18 -24.18
CA TYR A 354 17.55 -4.18 -24.70
C TYR A 354 16.14 -4.51 -24.22
N LEU A 355 15.71 -3.89 -23.13
CA LEU A 355 14.36 -4.05 -22.58
C LEU A 355 13.41 -2.95 -23.10
N TYR A 356 13.45 -2.66 -24.41
CA TYR A 356 12.65 -1.60 -25.02
C TYR A 356 12.84 -0.21 -24.42
N GLU A 357 13.93 0.10 -23.72
CA GLU A 357 14.13 1.36 -22.99
C GLU A 357 14.01 2.62 -23.87
N ALA A 358 14.23 2.49 -25.18
CA ALA A 358 14.09 3.58 -26.15
C ALA A 358 12.68 3.72 -26.77
N VAL A 359 11.77 2.79 -26.46
CA VAL A 359 10.40 2.75 -27.03
C VAL A 359 9.41 3.37 -26.06
N PRO A 360 8.69 4.46 -26.44
CA PRO A 360 7.80 5.15 -25.53
C PRO A 360 6.83 4.25 -24.76
N PHE A 361 6.68 4.53 -23.47
CA PHE A 361 5.93 3.70 -22.51
C PHE A 361 4.57 3.21 -23.03
N ARG A 362 3.79 4.11 -23.64
CA ARG A 362 2.43 3.83 -24.17
C ARG A 362 2.41 3.33 -25.61
N ARG A 363 3.56 3.31 -26.30
CA ARG A 363 3.62 2.92 -27.71
C ARG A 363 3.24 1.45 -27.84
N LEU A 364 2.35 1.16 -28.78
CA LEU A 364 2.01 -0.21 -29.12
C LEU A 364 3.15 -0.85 -29.91
N ILE A 365 3.52 -2.07 -29.54
CA ILE A 365 4.47 -2.93 -30.23
C ILE A 365 3.79 -4.25 -30.58
N LYS A 366 4.31 -4.92 -31.61
CA LYS A 366 3.84 -6.25 -31.99
C LYS A 366 4.17 -7.26 -30.90
N TRP A 367 3.24 -8.19 -30.63
CA TRP A 367 3.46 -9.27 -29.67
C TRP A 367 4.70 -10.12 -30.03
N GLU A 368 4.92 -10.37 -31.33
CA GLU A 368 6.06 -11.15 -31.82
C GLU A 368 7.40 -10.49 -31.47
N CYS A 369 7.46 -9.16 -31.32
CA CYS A 369 8.69 -8.50 -30.89
C CYS A 369 9.03 -8.89 -29.44
N TYR A 370 8.03 -9.01 -28.56
CA TYR A 370 8.24 -9.51 -27.20
C TYR A 370 8.71 -10.97 -27.22
N GLU A 371 8.06 -11.83 -28.00
CA GLU A 371 8.45 -13.25 -28.13
C GLU A 371 9.90 -13.38 -28.62
N GLN A 372 10.27 -12.62 -29.66
CA GLN A 372 11.63 -12.60 -30.20
C GLN A 372 12.68 -12.19 -29.16
N LEU A 373 12.41 -11.16 -28.34
CA LEU A 373 13.35 -10.76 -27.28
C LEU A 373 13.41 -11.78 -26.16
N ALA A 374 12.27 -12.35 -25.76
CA ALA A 374 12.24 -13.42 -24.77
C ALA A 374 13.08 -14.61 -25.25
N ASP A 375 12.95 -15.01 -26.52
CA ASP A 375 13.73 -16.09 -27.12
C ASP A 375 15.21 -15.75 -27.25
N THR A 376 15.54 -14.53 -27.69
CA THR A 376 16.93 -14.04 -27.80
C THR A 376 17.64 -14.14 -26.46
N TYR A 377 16.96 -13.76 -25.38
CA TYR A 377 17.48 -13.84 -24.02
C TYR A 377 17.08 -15.12 -23.29
N LYS A 378 16.66 -16.18 -23.99
CA LYS A 378 16.24 -17.48 -23.44
C LYS A 378 15.36 -17.38 -22.18
N LEU A 379 14.55 -16.33 -22.08
CA LEU A 379 13.66 -16.06 -20.97
C LEU A 379 12.37 -16.87 -21.13
N PRO A 380 11.74 -17.30 -20.02
CA PRO A 380 10.46 -17.99 -20.11
C PRO A 380 9.40 -17.08 -20.72
N GLN A 381 8.81 -17.52 -21.83
CA GLN A 381 7.67 -16.80 -22.43
C GLN A 381 6.47 -16.91 -21.50
N LEU A 382 6.08 -15.78 -20.91
CA LEU A 382 4.87 -15.72 -20.10
C LEU A 382 3.64 -15.84 -21.02
N LEU A 383 2.96 -16.98 -20.98
CA LEU A 383 1.70 -17.22 -21.68
C LEU A 383 0.57 -16.46 -20.98
N VAL A 384 0.53 -15.15 -21.19
CA VAL A 384 -0.38 -14.27 -20.44
C VAL A 384 -1.73 -14.11 -21.15
N VAL A 385 -1.84 -14.46 -22.42
CA VAL A 385 -3.04 -14.12 -23.19
C VAL A 385 -3.99 -15.32 -23.29
N GLU A 386 -4.77 -15.57 -22.23
CA GLU A 386 -5.90 -16.52 -22.26
C GLU A 386 -7.11 -15.99 -23.07
N GLN A 387 -7.06 -14.78 -23.63
CA GLN A 387 -8.20 -14.12 -24.29
C GLN A 387 -7.97 -13.76 -25.77
N GLY A 388 -7.16 -14.55 -26.49
CA GLY A 388 -6.85 -14.35 -27.90
C GLY A 388 -5.63 -13.43 -28.07
N LYS A 389 -4.64 -13.89 -28.84
CA LYS A 389 -3.39 -13.15 -29.08
C LYS A 389 -3.73 -11.74 -29.59
N ALA A 390 -3.58 -10.74 -28.73
CA ALA A 390 -3.62 -9.37 -29.18
C ALA A 390 -2.36 -9.17 -30.05
N ASP A 391 -2.54 -8.83 -31.32
CA ASP A 391 -1.42 -8.61 -32.25
C ASP A 391 -0.46 -7.51 -31.76
N MET A 392 -0.99 -6.58 -30.95
CA MET A 392 -0.26 -5.45 -30.41
C MET A 392 -0.45 -5.34 -28.89
N ILE A 393 0.63 -5.05 -28.19
CA ILE A 393 0.62 -4.74 -26.75
C ILE A 393 1.35 -3.41 -26.47
N PRO A 394 1.01 -2.70 -25.39
CA PRO A 394 1.80 -1.54 -24.96
C PRO A 394 3.25 -1.94 -24.62
N ALA A 395 4.21 -1.09 -24.97
CA ALA A 395 5.63 -1.31 -24.69
C ALA A 395 5.88 -1.54 -23.20
N PHE A 396 5.24 -0.75 -22.30
CA PHE A 396 5.37 -0.98 -20.85
C PHE A 396 4.99 -2.42 -20.45
N LEU A 397 3.95 -3.00 -21.05
CA LEU A 397 3.49 -4.33 -20.70
C LEU A 397 4.52 -5.39 -21.11
N ALA A 398 5.11 -5.24 -22.30
CA ALA A 398 6.21 -6.07 -22.76
C ALA A 398 7.44 -5.98 -21.82
N ARG A 399 7.79 -4.77 -21.37
CA ARG A 399 8.88 -4.54 -20.39
C ARG A 399 8.60 -5.29 -19.09
N ILE A 400 7.40 -5.17 -18.55
CA ILE A 400 6.99 -5.84 -17.31
C ILE A 400 7.07 -7.36 -17.46
N TYR A 401 6.64 -7.92 -18.60
CA TYR A 401 6.76 -9.36 -18.86
C TYR A 401 8.21 -9.82 -18.95
N LEU A 402 9.08 -9.10 -19.67
CA LEU A 402 10.50 -9.45 -19.75
C LEU A 402 11.19 -9.37 -18.38
N ILE A 403 10.92 -8.33 -17.60
CA ILE A 403 11.47 -8.14 -16.25
C ILE A 403 10.98 -9.26 -15.31
N PHE A 404 9.69 -9.59 -15.36
CA PHE A 404 9.14 -10.71 -14.57
C PHE A 404 9.72 -12.06 -15.02
N ALA A 405 9.89 -12.29 -16.32
CA ALA A 405 10.50 -13.51 -16.85
C ALA A 405 11.98 -13.64 -16.41
N ALA A 406 12.72 -12.53 -16.36
CA ALA A 406 14.08 -12.50 -15.82
C ALA A 406 14.10 -12.85 -14.33
N ALA A 407 13.16 -12.34 -13.53
CA ALA A 407 13.02 -12.73 -12.13
C ALA A 407 12.62 -14.21 -11.98
N ASP A 408 11.74 -14.69 -12.85
CA ASP A 408 11.30 -16.08 -12.83
C ASP A 408 12.46 -17.04 -13.11
N HIS A 409 13.30 -16.68 -14.08
CA HIS A 409 14.52 -17.41 -14.41
C HIS A 409 15.57 -17.30 -13.30
N PHE A 410 15.76 -16.12 -12.72
CA PHE A 410 16.84 -15.85 -11.77
C PHE A 410 16.57 -16.40 -10.36
N PHE A 411 15.38 -16.26 -9.78
CA PHE A 411 15.15 -16.71 -8.40
C PHE A 411 15.10 -18.25 -8.30
N PRO A 412 15.25 -18.86 -7.12
CA PRO A 412 14.90 -20.28 -6.95
C PRO A 412 13.38 -20.45 -6.74
N LYS A 413 12.83 -21.63 -7.06
CA LYS A 413 11.37 -21.89 -7.01
C LYS A 413 10.72 -21.65 -5.63
N ASN A 414 11.49 -21.72 -4.56
CA ASN A 414 11.03 -21.52 -3.18
C ASN A 414 11.14 -20.06 -2.69
N ALA A 415 11.70 -19.13 -3.47
CA ALA A 415 11.86 -17.71 -3.11
C ALA A 415 10.56 -16.89 -3.29
N ILE A 416 9.46 -17.39 -2.71
CA ILE A 416 8.13 -16.78 -2.84
C ILE A 416 8.12 -15.37 -2.23
N LYS A 417 8.81 -15.15 -1.10
CA LYS A 417 8.78 -13.86 -0.40
C LYS A 417 9.53 -12.79 -1.20
N GLU A 418 10.66 -13.15 -1.77
CA GLU A 418 11.50 -12.30 -2.60
C GLU A 418 10.78 -11.95 -3.90
N MET A 419 10.18 -12.95 -4.56
CA MET A 419 9.35 -12.73 -5.76
C MET A 419 8.17 -11.78 -5.48
N ARG A 420 7.54 -11.87 -4.31
CA ARG A 420 6.46 -10.94 -3.92
C ARG A 420 6.96 -9.54 -3.61
N LEU A 421 8.13 -9.41 -2.96
CA LEU A 421 8.75 -8.10 -2.72
C LEU A 421 9.12 -7.42 -4.05
N PHE A 422 9.73 -8.19 -4.95
CA PHE A 422 10.02 -7.78 -6.34
C PHE A 422 8.75 -7.36 -7.08
N LEU A 423 7.72 -8.21 -7.07
CA LEU A 423 6.44 -7.94 -7.73
C LEU A 423 5.82 -6.65 -7.20
N LYS A 424 5.94 -6.38 -5.90
CA LYS A 424 5.43 -5.15 -5.31
C LYS A 424 6.08 -3.90 -5.88
N ALA A 425 7.39 -3.96 -6.09
CA ALA A 425 8.15 -2.90 -6.71
C ALA A 425 7.82 -2.76 -8.21
N LEU A 426 7.74 -3.89 -8.94
CA LEU A 426 7.45 -3.97 -10.36
C LEU A 426 6.07 -3.38 -10.71
N LEU A 427 5.06 -3.63 -9.88
CA LEU A 427 3.71 -3.10 -10.10
C LEU A 427 3.62 -1.58 -9.91
N GLY A 428 4.58 -0.95 -9.23
CA GLY A 428 4.67 0.50 -9.13
C GLY A 428 4.88 1.20 -10.50
N PHE A 429 5.33 0.45 -11.51
CA PHE A 429 5.51 0.94 -12.88
C PHE A 429 4.27 0.77 -13.77
N VAL A 430 3.28 0.03 -13.30
CA VAL A 430 2.12 -0.34 -14.10
C VAL A 430 1.08 0.78 -13.99
N PRO A 431 0.40 1.16 -15.09
CA PRO A 431 -0.76 2.05 -15.01
C PRO A 431 -1.81 1.46 -14.07
N GLU A 432 -2.41 2.30 -13.23
CA GLU A 432 -3.31 1.86 -12.15
C GLU A 432 -4.41 0.90 -12.61
N ILE A 433 -5.02 1.19 -13.77
CA ILE A 433 -6.04 0.35 -14.42
C ILE A 433 -5.61 -1.10 -14.69
N SER A 434 -4.31 -1.38 -14.74
CA SER A 434 -3.74 -2.70 -15.04
C SER A 434 -3.10 -3.37 -13.81
N VAL A 435 -2.93 -2.66 -12.69
CA VAL A 435 -2.21 -3.16 -11.50
C VAL A 435 -2.87 -4.40 -10.92
N GLU A 436 -4.18 -4.36 -10.63
CA GLU A 436 -4.85 -5.48 -9.96
C GLU A 436 -4.90 -6.74 -10.83
N PHE A 437 -5.11 -6.57 -12.15
CA PHE A 437 -5.07 -7.67 -13.10
C PHE A 437 -3.68 -8.34 -13.13
N LEU A 438 -2.61 -7.55 -13.31
CA LEU A 438 -1.24 -8.09 -13.36
C LEU A 438 -0.80 -8.68 -12.04
N LYS A 439 -1.16 -8.06 -10.91
CA LYS A 439 -0.89 -8.57 -9.57
C LYS A 439 -1.47 -9.95 -9.37
N LYS A 440 -2.78 -10.11 -9.58
CA LYS A 440 -3.47 -11.39 -9.42
C LYS A 440 -2.82 -12.47 -10.29
N LYS A 441 -2.46 -12.09 -11.52
CA LYS A 441 -1.84 -13.01 -12.47
C LYS A 441 -0.43 -13.42 -12.05
N PHE A 442 0.45 -12.47 -11.75
CA PHE A 442 1.82 -12.76 -11.34
C PHE A 442 1.88 -13.50 -10.00
N ASP A 443 1.01 -13.19 -9.04
CA ASP A 443 0.91 -13.94 -7.79
C ASP A 443 0.52 -15.41 -8.04
N GLN A 444 -0.41 -15.67 -8.96
CA GLN A 444 -0.75 -17.05 -9.36
C GLN A 444 0.47 -17.75 -9.97
N MET A 445 1.23 -17.08 -10.83
CA MET A 445 2.44 -17.65 -11.43
C MET A 445 3.50 -17.98 -10.38
N ILE A 446 3.73 -17.09 -9.41
CA ILE A 446 4.64 -17.32 -8.27
C ILE A 446 4.21 -18.55 -7.47
N LEU A 447 2.91 -18.73 -7.21
CA LEU A 447 2.39 -19.87 -6.46
C LEU A 447 2.49 -21.19 -7.24
N MET A 448 2.11 -21.20 -8.52
CA MET A 448 2.22 -22.38 -9.39
C MET A 448 3.66 -22.86 -9.50
N ARG A 449 4.60 -21.93 -9.66
CA ARG A 449 6.04 -22.23 -9.70
C ARG A 449 6.55 -22.90 -8.43
N ALA A 450 6.01 -22.52 -7.28
CA ALA A 450 6.35 -23.11 -5.98
C ALA A 450 5.71 -24.50 -5.76
N GLY A 451 4.99 -25.04 -6.74
CA GLY A 451 4.26 -26.31 -6.62
C GLY A 451 3.05 -26.22 -5.69
N LYS A 452 2.57 -25.01 -5.38
CA LYS A 452 1.37 -24.82 -4.57
C LYS A 452 0.17 -24.82 -5.51
N ASN A 453 -0.65 -25.86 -5.43
CA ASN A 453 -1.94 -25.89 -6.12
C ASN A 453 -2.76 -24.69 -5.63
N VAL A 454 -3.08 -23.78 -6.54
CA VAL A 454 -4.07 -22.75 -6.29
C VAL A 454 -5.42 -23.45 -6.44
N ASP A 455 -5.92 -24.02 -5.34
CA ASP A 455 -7.29 -24.53 -5.32
C ASP A 455 -8.19 -23.35 -5.67
N ARG A 456 -8.67 -23.32 -6.92
CA ARG A 456 -9.62 -22.33 -7.40
C ARG A 456 -10.90 -22.56 -6.60
N ALA A 457 -11.02 -21.88 -5.47
CA ALA A 457 -12.31 -21.57 -4.86
C ALA A 457 -13.05 -20.57 -5.75
N VAL A 458 -13.27 -20.93 -7.01
CA VAL A 458 -14.33 -20.34 -7.82
C VAL A 458 -15.49 -21.27 -7.57
N ALA A 459 -16.33 -20.91 -6.59
CA ALA A 459 -17.71 -21.36 -6.58
C ALA A 459 -18.32 -20.85 -7.89
N VAL A 460 -18.24 -21.68 -8.93
CA VAL A 460 -19.17 -21.62 -10.04
C VAL A 460 -20.52 -21.90 -9.38
N PRO A 461 -21.49 -20.97 -9.41
CA PRO A 461 -22.86 -21.32 -9.08
C PRO A 461 -23.24 -22.37 -10.12
N ASP A 462 -23.30 -23.63 -9.71
CA ASP A 462 -23.79 -24.67 -10.57
C ASP A 462 -25.18 -24.28 -11.08
N SER A 463 -25.34 -24.50 -12.38
CA SER A 463 -26.57 -24.63 -13.14
C SER A 463 -27.83 -24.89 -12.30
N PRO A 464 -29.00 -24.33 -12.69
CA PRO A 464 -30.25 -24.42 -11.94
C PRO A 464 -30.60 -25.88 -11.63
N GLU A 465 -30.40 -26.27 -10.38
CA GLU A 465 -30.91 -27.51 -9.82
C GLU A 465 -32.44 -27.41 -9.77
N LYS A 466 -33.06 -28.45 -10.30
CA LYS A 466 -34.50 -28.66 -10.34
C LYS A 466 -35.12 -28.38 -8.98
N SER A 467 -36.17 -27.56 -9.00
CA SER A 467 -37.16 -27.40 -7.94
C SER A 467 -37.50 -28.72 -7.26
N PRO A 468 -37.37 -28.84 -5.92
CA PRO A 468 -38.00 -29.90 -5.16
C PRO A 468 -39.51 -29.65 -5.15
N ASP A 469 -40.28 -30.63 -5.60
CA ASP A 469 -41.73 -30.64 -5.51
C ASP A 469 -42.18 -30.45 -4.06
N LEU A 470 -43.04 -29.44 -3.86
CA LEU A 470 -43.82 -29.22 -2.64
C LEU A 470 -44.70 -30.45 -2.36
N PRO A 471 -44.67 -31.02 -1.14
CA PRO A 471 -45.71 -31.93 -0.70
C PRO A 471 -47.02 -31.15 -0.50
N LYS A 472 -48.04 -31.52 -1.28
CA LYS A 472 -49.44 -31.11 -1.05
C LYS A 472 -49.88 -31.59 0.34
N PRO A 473 -50.53 -30.73 1.15
CA PRO A 473 -51.22 -31.18 2.35
C PRO A 473 -52.52 -31.88 1.93
N GLN A 474 -52.59 -33.19 2.13
CA GLN A 474 -53.87 -33.90 2.13
C GLN A 474 -54.44 -33.87 3.55
N SER A 475 -55.65 -33.35 3.59
CA SER A 475 -56.64 -33.46 4.65
C SER A 475 -56.97 -34.93 4.92
N ASP A 476 -57.25 -35.27 6.18
CA ASP A 476 -58.60 -35.66 6.62
C ASP A 476 -58.55 -36.22 8.05
N GLU A 477 -59.37 -35.57 8.89
CA GLU A 477 -60.32 -36.17 9.83
C GLU A 477 -59.81 -37.25 10.82
N LYS A 478 -59.76 -36.87 12.10
CA LYS A 478 -60.70 -37.41 13.11
C LYS A 478 -60.57 -36.70 14.46
N GLU A 479 -61.51 -35.78 14.69
CA GLU A 479 -62.44 -35.75 15.82
C GLU A 479 -62.16 -36.70 17.01
N VAL A 480 -61.98 -36.15 18.22
CA VAL A 480 -62.94 -36.19 19.35
C VAL A 480 -62.22 -35.84 20.67
N ALA A 481 -62.71 -34.75 21.26
CA ALA A 481 -62.92 -34.41 22.67
C ALA A 481 -61.98 -34.89 23.81
N ASP A 482 -61.54 -33.87 24.58
CA ASP A 482 -61.44 -33.79 26.06
C ASP A 482 -62.59 -34.53 26.82
N PRO A 483 -62.54 -34.79 28.15
CA PRO A 483 -61.57 -34.37 29.18
C PRO A 483 -61.24 -35.44 30.26
N ASP A 484 -60.56 -34.98 31.32
CA ASP A 484 -60.50 -35.48 32.71
C ASP A 484 -59.41 -36.49 33.15
N SER A 485 -58.42 -35.94 33.86
CA SER A 485 -57.89 -36.26 35.22
C SER A 485 -58.55 -37.43 36.00
N PRO A 486 -57.94 -38.09 37.03
CA PRO A 486 -56.65 -37.90 37.74
C PRO A 486 -55.88 -39.22 38.06
N GLU A 487 -54.80 -39.08 38.86
CA GLU A 487 -54.34 -39.97 39.94
C GLU A 487 -53.08 -40.89 39.77
N LYS A 488 -52.27 -40.83 40.85
CA LYS A 488 -51.33 -41.83 41.42
C LYS A 488 -49.83 -41.87 41.00
N SER A 489 -49.00 -41.41 41.96
CA SER A 489 -47.79 -42.04 42.56
C SER A 489 -47.41 -43.46 42.12
N PRO A 490 -46.12 -43.90 42.12
CA PRO A 490 -45.28 -44.01 43.34
C PRO A 490 -43.72 -43.98 43.21
N GLU A 491 -43.05 -44.03 44.38
CA GLU A 491 -41.70 -44.60 44.70
C GLU A 491 -40.44 -44.01 43.99
N LYS A 492 -39.21 -43.95 44.55
CA LYS A 492 -38.54 -44.67 45.65
C LYS A 492 -37.26 -43.91 46.10
N THR A 493 -36.92 -44.08 47.37
CA THR A 493 -35.70 -43.64 48.11
C THR A 493 -34.53 -44.62 47.91
N PRO A 494 -33.24 -44.22 48.06
CA PRO A 494 -32.13 -45.17 48.17
C PRO A 494 -31.65 -45.44 49.62
N GLU A 495 -31.59 -46.73 49.92
CA GLU A 495 -30.59 -47.54 50.64
C GLU A 495 -30.06 -47.20 52.04
N GLN A 496 -30.38 -48.11 52.97
CA GLN A 496 -29.68 -48.45 54.21
C GLN A 496 -28.51 -49.43 53.95
N SER A 497 -27.48 -49.42 54.80
CA SER A 497 -26.59 -50.57 55.02
C SER A 497 -26.30 -50.77 56.51
N VAL A 498 -26.20 -52.04 56.92
CA VAL A 498 -26.28 -52.58 58.29
C VAL A 498 -25.09 -53.54 58.53
N ASP A 499 -24.46 -53.44 59.72
CA ASP A 499 -23.72 -54.44 60.54
C ASP A 499 -22.49 -55.20 59.98
N PRO A 500 -21.51 -55.67 60.83
CA PRO A 500 -21.63 -56.89 61.68
C PRO A 500 -20.70 -56.91 62.98
N PRO A 501 -20.39 -58.05 63.67
CA PRO A 501 -21.02 -58.50 64.95
C PRO A 501 -20.10 -59.01 66.13
N LYS A 502 -20.63 -59.06 67.38
CA LYS A 502 -20.35 -59.96 68.59
C LYS A 502 -18.90 -60.10 69.17
N PRO A 503 -18.60 -60.62 70.43
CA PRO A 503 -19.33 -61.60 71.29
C PRO A 503 -19.26 -61.53 72.88
N LYS A 504 -20.23 -62.21 73.54
CA LYS A 504 -20.21 -63.08 74.78
C LYS A 504 -19.53 -62.67 76.13
N SER A 505 -20.24 -62.75 77.28
CA SER A 505 -20.30 -63.93 78.21
C SER A 505 -20.90 -63.73 79.65
N LYS A 506 -21.77 -64.70 80.02
CA LYS A 506 -22.15 -65.41 81.28
C LYS A 506 -21.95 -64.90 82.75
N LYS A 507 -23.09 -64.96 83.50
CA LYS A 507 -23.45 -65.63 84.79
C LYS A 507 -22.67 -65.39 86.12
N SER A 508 -23.39 -65.09 87.21
CA SER A 508 -23.75 -66.05 88.30
C SER A 508 -24.49 -65.41 89.52
N LYS A 509 -25.21 -66.25 90.29
CA LYS A 509 -26.12 -65.97 91.44
C LYS A 509 -25.44 -66.14 92.81
N LYS A 510 -25.97 -65.50 93.89
CA LYS A 510 -26.14 -65.93 95.32
C LYS A 510 -26.13 -64.69 96.23
N LYS A 511 -26.69 -64.59 97.45
CA LYS A 511 -27.69 -65.27 98.30
C LYS A 511 -27.91 -64.35 99.54
N ASN A 512 -29.06 -64.47 100.19
CA ASN A 512 -29.42 -63.90 101.52
C ASN A 512 -28.37 -64.06 102.63
N LEU A 513 -28.34 -63.14 103.61
CA LEU A 513 -28.10 -63.42 105.04
C LEU A 513 -28.59 -62.25 105.93
N LYS A 514 -29.42 -62.61 106.93
CA LYS A 514 -29.91 -61.77 108.05
C LYS A 514 -28.82 -61.62 109.11
N GLY A 515 -28.80 -60.51 109.85
CA GLY A 515 -28.02 -60.43 111.09
C GLY A 515 -28.00 -59.06 111.79
N ILE A 516 -28.88 -58.92 112.80
CA ILE A 516 -28.73 -58.28 114.13
C ILE A 516 -28.21 -56.82 114.22
N ALA A 517 -29.04 -56.00 114.87
CA ALA A 517 -28.90 -54.58 115.14
C ALA A 517 -27.97 -54.24 116.33
N CYS A 518 -27.32 -53.08 116.25
CA CYS A 518 -26.72 -52.34 117.37
C CYS A 518 -27.34 -50.94 117.42
N GLY A 519 -27.64 -50.43 118.63
CA GLY A 519 -28.44 -49.22 118.88
C GLY A 519 -27.94 -47.91 118.25
N ASN A 520 -26.71 -47.83 117.76
CA ASN A 520 -26.17 -46.62 117.12
C ASN A 520 -26.58 -46.48 115.63
N CYS A 521 -27.10 -47.53 114.98
CA CYS A 521 -27.53 -47.47 113.57
C CYS A 521 -28.91 -46.80 113.36
N TYR A 522 -29.72 -46.64 114.42
CA TYR A 522 -31.06 -46.07 114.29
C TYR A 522 -31.04 -44.55 114.07
N GLN A 523 -30.13 -43.82 114.74
CA GLN A 523 -29.97 -42.36 114.55
C GLN A 523 -29.43 -41.99 113.17
N ALA A 524 -28.48 -42.78 112.63
CA ALA A 524 -27.98 -42.59 111.26
C ALA A 524 -29.07 -42.84 110.20
N ASN A 525 -29.96 -43.82 110.42
CA ASN A 525 -31.05 -44.11 109.50
C ASN A 525 -32.11 -42.99 109.46
N LEU A 526 -32.33 -42.30 110.59
CA LEU A 526 -33.26 -41.17 110.66
C LEU A 526 -32.75 -39.93 109.90
N GLN A 527 -31.43 -39.66 109.94
CA GLN A 527 -30.82 -38.61 109.12
C GLN A 527 -30.76 -39.00 107.63
N CYS A 528 -30.52 -40.28 107.32
CA CYS A 528 -30.53 -40.79 105.95
C CYS A 528 -31.91 -40.65 105.29
N GLY A 529 -33.00 -40.84 106.05
CA GLY A 529 -34.37 -40.64 105.56
C GLY A 529 -34.72 -39.17 105.23
N LYS A 530 -34.10 -38.19 105.91
CA LYS A 530 -34.24 -36.76 105.56
C LYS A 530 -33.48 -36.42 104.29
N LEU A 531 -32.23 -36.86 104.18
CA LEU A 531 -31.40 -36.66 102.98
C LEU A 531 -32.01 -37.33 101.75
N GLN A 532 -32.63 -38.51 101.87
CA GLN A 532 -33.33 -39.16 100.75
C GLN A 532 -34.54 -38.36 100.24
N LYS A 533 -35.26 -37.66 101.13
CA LYS A 533 -36.39 -36.81 100.73
C LYS A 533 -35.90 -35.53 100.04
N GLU A 534 -34.85 -34.91 100.56
CA GLU A 534 -34.23 -33.74 99.92
C GLU A 534 -33.62 -34.09 98.56
N LEU A 535 -32.98 -35.27 98.44
CA LEU A 535 -32.47 -35.78 97.17
C LEU A 535 -33.58 -35.98 96.14
N LYS A 536 -34.73 -36.55 96.54
CA LYS A 536 -35.89 -36.69 95.65
C LYS A 536 -36.44 -35.36 95.16
N VAL A 537 -36.57 -34.37 96.06
CA VAL A 537 -37.05 -33.03 95.68
C VAL A 537 -36.05 -32.31 94.77
N ALA A 538 -34.74 -32.48 95.01
CA ALA A 538 -33.69 -31.94 94.14
C ALA A 538 -33.70 -32.61 92.75
N GLN A 539 -33.92 -33.92 92.70
CA GLN A 539 -34.00 -34.68 91.45
C GLN A 539 -35.24 -34.31 90.63
N GLU A 540 -36.41 -34.18 91.25
CA GLU A 540 -37.62 -33.70 90.56
C GLU A 540 -37.47 -32.28 90.01
N LYS A 541 -36.73 -31.40 90.71
CA LYS A 541 -36.39 -30.06 90.20
C LYS A 541 -35.40 -30.14 89.03
N ALA A 542 -34.38 -30.99 89.11
CA ALA A 542 -33.43 -31.20 88.02
C ALA A 542 -34.15 -31.69 86.75
N ASP A 543 -35.04 -32.69 86.87
CA ASP A 543 -35.83 -33.20 85.74
C ASP A 543 -36.76 -32.13 85.15
N GLN A 544 -37.29 -31.22 85.98
CA GLN A 544 -38.08 -30.08 85.49
C GLN A 544 -37.23 -29.05 84.74
N TYR A 545 -35.99 -28.81 85.15
CA TYR A 545 -35.07 -27.92 84.45
C TYR A 545 -34.57 -28.54 83.15
N GLU A 546 -34.30 -29.84 83.13
CA GLU A 546 -33.91 -30.59 81.92
C GLU A 546 -35.02 -30.53 80.86
N LYS A 547 -36.28 -30.80 81.24
CA LYS A 547 -37.43 -30.65 80.32
C LYS A 547 -37.66 -29.22 79.83
N LYS A 548 -37.24 -28.20 80.59
CA LYS A 548 -37.31 -26.79 80.15
C LYS A 548 -36.16 -26.45 79.20
N ALA A 549 -34.96 -26.98 79.45
CA ALA A 549 -33.81 -26.84 78.57
C ALA A 549 -34.08 -27.50 77.21
N GLU A 550 -34.59 -28.75 77.19
CA GLU A 550 -34.96 -29.44 75.95
C GLU A 550 -36.00 -28.68 75.12
N LYS A 551 -36.98 -28.05 75.79
CA LYS A 551 -37.96 -27.19 75.11
C LYS A 551 -37.31 -25.93 74.54
N ALA A 552 -36.38 -25.31 75.27
CA ALA A 552 -35.65 -24.14 74.78
C ALA A 552 -34.79 -24.48 73.56
N ASP A 553 -34.07 -25.60 73.59
CA ASP A 553 -33.27 -26.10 72.47
C ASP A 553 -34.12 -26.40 71.23
N HIS A 554 -35.32 -26.98 71.43
CA HIS A 554 -36.28 -27.21 70.35
C HIS A 554 -36.79 -25.91 69.73
N PHE A 555 -37.04 -24.88 70.54
CA PHE A 555 -37.42 -23.56 70.03
C PHE A 555 -36.28 -22.86 69.31
N GLU A 556 -35.04 -22.97 69.79
CA GLU A 556 -33.87 -22.41 69.12
C GLU A 556 -33.64 -23.07 67.76
N THR A 557 -33.80 -24.40 67.70
CA THR A 557 -33.68 -25.16 66.44
C THR A 557 -34.73 -24.72 65.42
N LYS A 558 -36.00 -24.55 65.85
CA LYS A 558 -37.06 -24.04 64.98
C LYS A 558 -36.85 -22.60 64.55
N LEU A 559 -36.29 -21.74 65.41
CA LEU A 559 -35.96 -20.36 65.03
C LEU A 559 -34.87 -20.30 63.97
N LYS A 560 -33.84 -21.16 64.08
CA LYS A 560 -32.80 -21.29 63.04
C LYS A 560 -33.39 -21.78 61.72
N GLU A 561 -34.26 -22.79 61.75
CA GLU A 561 -34.91 -23.30 60.54
C GLU A 561 -35.77 -22.23 59.83
N VAL A 562 -36.53 -21.43 60.58
CA VAL A 562 -37.31 -20.32 60.02
C VAL A 562 -36.41 -19.22 59.45
N GLN A 563 -35.28 -18.93 60.12
CA GLN A 563 -34.31 -17.96 59.64
C GLN A 563 -33.66 -18.42 58.32
N ASP A 564 -33.30 -19.69 58.21
CA ASP A 564 -32.74 -20.29 57.00
C ASP A 564 -33.76 -20.26 55.84
N GLN A 565 -35.03 -20.58 56.10
CA GLN A 565 -36.10 -20.47 55.11
C GLN A 565 -36.30 -19.02 54.62
N MET A 566 -36.20 -18.04 55.52
CA MET A 566 -36.32 -16.63 55.17
C MET A 566 -35.13 -16.15 54.31
N GLU A 567 -33.92 -16.67 54.57
CA GLU A 567 -32.74 -16.36 53.75
C GLU A 567 -32.83 -17.01 52.37
N ASP A 568 -33.30 -18.25 52.27
CA ASP A 568 -33.50 -18.94 50.99
C ASP A 568 -34.55 -18.22 50.12
N LEU A 569 -35.65 -17.75 50.71
CA LEU A 569 -36.64 -16.93 50.01
C LEU A 569 -36.05 -15.60 49.52
N LYS A 570 -35.18 -14.95 50.29
CA LYS A 570 -34.46 -13.74 49.85
C LYS A 570 -33.52 -14.02 48.68
N ARG A 571 -32.79 -15.14 48.71
CA ARG A 571 -31.92 -15.57 47.61
C ARG A 571 -32.72 -15.86 46.33
N LYS A 572 -33.83 -16.58 46.44
CA LYS A 572 -34.75 -16.87 45.32
C LYS A 572 -35.38 -15.61 44.73
N LYS A 573 -35.75 -14.63 45.57
CA LYS A 573 -36.26 -13.34 45.10
C LYS A 573 -35.19 -12.56 44.33
N LYS A 574 -33.96 -12.51 44.85
CA LYS A 574 -32.84 -11.82 44.18
C LYS A 574 -32.50 -12.44 42.83
N SER A 575 -32.47 -13.76 42.73
CA SER A 575 -32.19 -14.44 41.45
C SER A 575 -33.31 -14.25 40.43
N ALA A 576 -34.58 -14.21 40.86
CA ALA A 576 -35.71 -13.90 39.99
C ALA A 576 -35.64 -12.47 39.44
N ASP A 577 -35.29 -11.49 40.28
CA ASP A 577 -35.13 -10.09 39.86
C ASP A 577 -33.94 -9.91 38.91
N GLU A 578 -32.81 -10.59 39.14
CA GLU A 578 -31.66 -10.61 38.22
C GLU A 578 -32.01 -11.24 36.86
N ASN A 579 -32.77 -12.33 36.84
CA ASN A 579 -33.24 -12.95 35.61
C ASN A 579 -34.20 -12.04 34.85
N ARG A 580 -35.11 -11.35 35.54
CA ARG A 580 -36.03 -10.39 34.93
C ARG A 580 -35.29 -9.20 34.32
N MET A 581 -34.22 -8.72 34.97
CA MET A 581 -33.34 -7.68 34.43
C MET A 581 -32.56 -8.15 33.20
N LYS A 582 -32.06 -9.39 33.19
CA LYS A 582 -31.39 -9.99 32.02
C LYS A 582 -32.35 -10.15 30.83
N GLU A 583 -33.57 -10.62 31.09
CA GLU A 583 -34.59 -10.77 30.05
C GLU A 583 -35.01 -9.41 29.47
N LYS A 584 -35.18 -8.39 30.31
CA LYS A 584 -35.46 -7.02 29.85
C LYS A 584 -34.34 -6.48 28.96
N LYS A 585 -33.08 -6.65 29.35
CA LYS A 585 -31.92 -6.24 28.53
C LYS A 585 -31.85 -7.02 27.21
N ALA A 586 -32.18 -8.31 27.21
CA ALA A 586 -32.23 -9.12 26.01
C ALA A 586 -33.32 -8.64 25.04
N ARG A 587 -34.51 -8.28 25.54
CA ARG A 587 -35.59 -7.69 24.73
C ARG A 587 -35.22 -6.33 24.16
N GLU A 588 -34.67 -5.43 24.98
CA GLU A 588 -34.20 -4.10 24.51
C GLU A 588 -33.11 -4.24 23.44
N THR A 589 -32.22 -5.22 23.58
CA THR A 589 -31.17 -5.51 22.59
C THR A 589 -31.78 -6.06 21.30
N ALA A 590 -32.74 -6.99 21.38
CA ALA A 590 -33.44 -7.54 20.22
C ALA A 590 -34.27 -6.49 19.46
N GLU A 591 -34.95 -5.59 20.17
CA GLU A 591 -35.68 -4.46 19.57
C GLU A 591 -34.73 -3.49 18.86
N LYS A 592 -33.57 -3.19 19.47
CA LYS A 592 -32.53 -2.37 18.82
C LYS A 592 -32.00 -3.02 17.55
N PHE A 593 -31.69 -4.32 17.58
CA PHE A 593 -31.27 -5.07 16.39
C PHE A 593 -32.34 -5.10 15.30
N SER A 594 -33.62 -5.25 15.67
CA SER A 594 -34.73 -5.21 14.71
C SER A 594 -34.85 -3.85 14.03
N LYS A 595 -34.72 -2.76 14.80
CA LYS A 595 -34.73 -1.38 14.26
C LYS A 595 -33.55 -1.12 13.34
N ASP A 596 -32.34 -1.50 13.74
CA ASP A 596 -31.12 -1.34 12.94
C ASP A 596 -31.18 -2.15 11.64
N ASN A 597 -31.77 -3.35 11.67
CA ASN A 597 -31.96 -4.17 10.47
C ASN A 597 -33.00 -3.57 9.52
N LYS A 598 -34.08 -2.99 10.05
CA LYS A 598 -35.09 -2.31 9.23
C LYS A 598 -34.48 -1.10 8.50
N GLU A 599 -33.71 -0.26 9.19
CA GLU A 599 -33.03 0.90 8.59
C GLU A 599 -32.02 0.49 7.51
N LYS A 600 -31.31 -0.63 7.71
CA LYS A 600 -30.40 -1.17 6.69
C LYS A 600 -31.12 -1.68 5.45
N ILE A 601 -32.26 -2.34 5.61
CA ILE A 601 -33.08 -2.80 4.48
C ILE A 601 -33.58 -1.61 3.66
N GLU A 602 -34.02 -0.53 4.33
CA GLU A 602 -34.45 0.70 3.66
C GLU A 602 -33.29 1.35 2.87
N LYS A 603 -32.09 1.45 3.46
CA LYS A 603 -30.88 1.94 2.75
C LYS A 603 -30.47 1.08 1.57
N LEU A 604 -30.59 -0.25 1.68
CA LEU A 604 -30.31 -1.18 0.59
C LEU A 604 -31.28 -0.97 -0.59
N GLN A 605 -32.56 -0.76 -0.30
CA GLN A 605 -33.57 -0.49 -1.33
C GLN A 605 -33.33 0.85 -2.05
N GLU A 606 -32.89 1.88 -1.32
CA GLU A 606 -32.50 3.18 -1.87
C GLU A 606 -31.28 3.05 -2.80
N LEU A 607 -30.22 2.38 -2.36
CA LEU A 607 -29.04 2.11 -3.18
C LEU A 607 -29.38 1.30 -4.45
N GLU A 608 -30.25 0.30 -4.36
CA GLU A 608 -30.69 -0.46 -5.54
C GLU A 608 -31.48 0.39 -6.53
N LYS A 609 -32.26 1.37 -6.05
CA LYS A 609 -32.98 2.32 -6.90
C LYS A 609 -32.00 3.25 -7.62
N ASP A 610 -31.04 3.82 -6.90
CA ASP A 610 -30.01 4.71 -7.46
C ASP A 610 -29.15 4.01 -8.50
N LEU A 611 -28.79 2.74 -8.25
CA LEU A 611 -28.03 1.91 -9.18
C LEU A 611 -28.83 1.64 -10.47
N LYS A 612 -30.13 1.36 -10.36
CA LYS A 612 -31.01 1.22 -11.55
C LYS A 612 -31.10 2.51 -12.35
N GLU A 613 -31.15 3.67 -11.70
CA GLU A 613 -31.18 4.97 -12.38
C GLU A 613 -29.86 5.29 -13.08
N ALA A 614 -28.72 5.04 -12.41
CA ALA A 614 -27.39 5.20 -13.00
C ALA A 614 -27.20 4.31 -14.22
N ARG A 615 -27.65 3.04 -14.18
CA ARG A 615 -27.60 2.12 -15.33
C ARG A 615 -28.40 2.63 -16.53
N LYS A 616 -29.60 3.19 -16.28
CA LYS A 616 -30.41 3.82 -17.36
C LYS A 616 -29.69 5.03 -17.96
N SER A 617 -29.08 5.87 -17.13
CA SER A 617 -28.31 7.04 -17.59
C SER A 617 -27.12 6.65 -18.48
N ILE A 618 -26.36 5.61 -18.09
CA ILE A 618 -25.26 5.09 -18.92
C ILE A 618 -25.78 4.49 -20.23
N GLN A 619 -26.88 3.75 -20.21
CA GLN A 619 -27.46 3.20 -21.43
C GLN A 619 -27.81 4.30 -22.43
N GLN A 620 -28.43 5.39 -21.98
CA GLN A 620 -28.73 6.55 -22.81
C GLN A 620 -27.46 7.22 -23.35
N LYS A 621 -26.42 7.42 -22.53
CA LYS A 621 -25.15 8.00 -22.98
C LYS A 621 -24.40 7.09 -23.96
N ASN A 622 -24.44 5.78 -23.77
CA ASN A 622 -23.84 4.83 -24.72
C ASN A 622 -24.57 4.84 -26.08
N GLU A 623 -25.89 5.05 -26.10
CA GLU A 623 -26.62 5.28 -27.35
C GLU A 623 -26.20 6.59 -28.03
N GLN A 624 -25.93 7.66 -27.26
CA GLN A 624 -25.36 8.91 -27.78
C GLN A 624 -23.92 8.74 -28.31
N VAL A 625 -23.07 7.98 -27.62
CA VAL A 625 -21.71 7.68 -28.10
C VAL A 625 -21.77 6.89 -29.40
N LYS A 626 -22.64 5.87 -29.50
CA LYS A 626 -22.82 5.10 -30.75
C LYS A 626 -23.32 5.96 -31.92
N SER A 627 -24.16 6.97 -31.66
CA SER A 627 -24.60 7.88 -32.73
C SER A 627 -23.46 8.81 -33.17
N LEU A 628 -22.64 9.28 -32.24
CA LEU A 628 -21.45 10.08 -32.52
C LEU A 628 -20.36 9.28 -33.24
N GLU A 629 -20.11 8.02 -32.85
CA GLU A 629 -19.16 7.14 -33.55
C GLU A 629 -19.52 6.98 -35.03
N LYS A 630 -20.80 6.81 -35.35
CA LYS A 630 -21.29 6.76 -36.73
C LYS A 630 -21.01 8.08 -37.47
N LEU A 631 -21.18 9.22 -36.81
CA LEU A 631 -20.93 10.54 -37.37
C LEU A 631 -19.43 10.78 -37.62
N VAL A 632 -18.57 10.42 -36.65
CA VAL A 632 -17.11 10.51 -36.77
C VAL A 632 -16.61 9.59 -37.89
N PHE A 633 -17.14 8.38 -38.00
CA PHE A 633 -16.76 7.45 -39.08
C PHE A 633 -17.16 7.99 -40.46
N ALA A 634 -18.36 8.56 -40.60
CA ALA A 634 -18.78 9.22 -41.83
C ALA A 634 -17.88 10.42 -42.17
N PHE A 635 -17.46 11.20 -41.18
CA PHE A 635 -16.54 12.32 -41.34
C PHE A 635 -15.13 11.90 -41.74
N LEU A 636 -14.57 10.85 -41.12
CA LEU A 636 -13.26 10.33 -41.49
C LEU A 636 -13.24 9.80 -42.93
N ASN A 637 -14.33 9.15 -43.35
CA ASN A 637 -14.50 8.70 -44.73
C ASN A 637 -14.56 9.89 -45.72
N SER A 638 -15.27 10.97 -45.37
CA SER A 638 -15.30 12.18 -46.22
C SER A 638 -13.94 12.88 -46.28
N MET A 639 -13.20 12.94 -45.17
CA MET A 639 -11.83 13.45 -45.14
C MET A 639 -10.87 12.61 -45.98
N ALA A 640 -10.96 11.28 -45.91
CA ALA A 640 -10.15 10.38 -46.73
C ALA A 640 -10.39 10.65 -48.23
N ILE A 641 -11.64 10.85 -48.64
CA ILE A 641 -11.99 11.24 -50.02
C ILE A 641 -11.35 12.58 -50.39
N ILE A 642 -11.43 13.61 -49.53
CA ILE A 642 -10.80 14.92 -49.77
C ILE A 642 -9.27 14.80 -49.91
N LEU A 643 -8.62 13.99 -49.08
CA LEU A 643 -7.18 13.74 -49.15
C LEU A 643 -6.78 13.02 -50.44
N ILE A 644 -7.57 12.05 -50.89
CA ILE A 644 -7.38 11.37 -52.18
C ILE A 644 -7.51 12.38 -53.33
N PHE A 645 -8.54 13.23 -53.33
CA PHE A 645 -8.70 14.30 -54.32
C PHE A 645 -7.52 15.28 -54.33
N ARG A 646 -7.01 15.68 -53.16
CA ARG A 646 -5.81 16.52 -53.06
C ARG A 646 -4.57 15.83 -53.64
N LYS A 647 -4.40 14.52 -53.37
CA LYS A 647 -3.28 13.73 -53.89
C LYS A 647 -3.35 13.55 -55.41
N LEU A 648 -4.56 13.43 -55.97
CA LEU A 648 -4.77 13.38 -57.42
C LEU A 648 -4.47 14.74 -58.08
N ASN A 649 -4.93 15.84 -57.48
CA ASN A 649 -4.63 17.19 -57.98
C ASN A 649 -3.14 17.54 -57.90
N SER A 650 -2.44 17.13 -56.83
CA SER A 650 -0.99 17.34 -56.74
C SER A 650 -0.20 16.49 -57.72
N LYS A 651 -0.65 15.25 -58.02
CA LYS A 651 -0.05 14.39 -59.03
C LYS A 651 -0.15 14.99 -60.44
N SER A 652 -1.33 15.47 -60.82
CA SER A 652 -1.55 16.16 -62.11
C SER A 652 -0.60 17.37 -62.27
N LYS A 653 -0.47 18.18 -61.22
CA LYS A 653 0.45 19.33 -61.20
C LYS A 653 1.93 18.92 -61.26
N LEU A 654 2.28 17.76 -60.68
CA LEU A 654 3.63 17.21 -60.73
C LEU A 654 3.98 16.70 -62.14
N GLU A 655 3.03 16.05 -62.82
CA GLU A 655 3.18 15.56 -64.20
C GLU A 655 3.37 16.73 -65.18
N GLU A 656 2.65 17.84 -64.99
CA GLU A 656 2.82 19.07 -65.78
C GLU A 656 4.21 19.72 -65.57
N LEU A 657 4.69 19.75 -64.32
CA LEU A 657 6.04 20.22 -64.00
C LEU A 657 7.13 19.32 -64.57
N LEU A 658 6.93 18.00 -64.54
CA LEU A 658 7.84 17.02 -65.11
C LEU A 658 7.97 17.21 -66.62
N LYS A 659 6.84 17.34 -67.32
CA LYS A 659 6.81 17.61 -68.77
C LYS A 659 7.53 18.92 -69.12
N THR A 660 7.31 19.97 -68.33
CA THR A 660 8.02 21.25 -68.48
C THR A 660 9.54 21.10 -68.26
N ALA A 661 9.95 20.26 -67.30
CA ALA A 661 11.35 19.98 -67.03
C ALA A 661 12.01 19.18 -68.16
N GLU A 662 11.31 18.18 -68.71
CA GLU A 662 11.76 17.40 -69.87
C GLU A 662 11.93 18.26 -71.11
N GLU A 663 10.98 19.16 -71.40
CA GLU A 663 11.08 20.12 -72.50
C GLU A 663 12.29 21.06 -72.34
N ARG A 664 12.55 21.52 -71.10
CA ARG A 664 13.75 22.33 -70.80
C ARG A 664 15.04 21.53 -70.97
N LEU A 665 15.06 20.27 -70.57
CA LEU A 665 16.22 19.39 -70.73
C LEU A 665 16.48 19.12 -72.22
N ALA A 666 15.44 18.80 -72.99
CA ALA A 666 15.53 18.60 -74.44
C ALA A 666 15.98 19.87 -75.17
N LYS A 667 15.59 21.05 -74.68
CA LYS A 667 16.13 22.33 -75.15
C LYS A 667 17.63 22.45 -74.83
N ARG A 668 18.05 22.23 -73.59
CA ARG A 668 19.49 22.29 -73.21
C ARG A 668 20.35 21.30 -74.00
N VAL A 669 19.86 20.10 -74.26
CA VAL A 669 20.60 19.10 -75.07
C VAL A 669 20.76 19.58 -76.52
N ARG A 670 19.75 20.26 -77.08
CA ARG A 670 19.88 20.91 -78.40
C ARG A 670 20.89 22.05 -78.35
N ASP A 671 20.75 22.94 -77.37
CA ASP A 671 21.65 24.09 -77.18
C ASP A 671 23.10 23.62 -76.96
N GLU A 672 23.35 22.57 -76.19
CA GLU A 672 24.68 22.00 -75.93
C GLU A 672 25.27 21.29 -77.15
N LYS A 673 24.42 20.69 -78.00
CA LYS A 673 24.85 20.08 -79.27
C LYS A 673 25.21 21.16 -80.29
N GLU A 674 24.48 22.29 -80.29
CA GLU A 674 24.83 23.49 -81.07
C GLU A 674 26.09 24.17 -80.53
N LEU A 675 26.28 24.20 -79.20
CA LEU A 675 27.49 24.71 -78.54
C LEU A 675 28.72 23.86 -78.87
N LYS A 676 28.61 22.52 -78.86
CA LYS A 676 29.70 21.60 -79.24
C LYS A 676 30.09 21.72 -80.71
N ASN A 677 29.16 22.11 -81.58
CA ASN A 677 29.47 22.43 -82.98
C ASN A 677 30.10 23.83 -83.15
N SER A 678 30.05 24.68 -82.12
CA SER A 678 30.47 26.08 -82.16
C SER A 678 31.66 26.34 -81.24
N ASN A 679 32.59 25.37 -81.12
CA ASN A 679 33.71 25.43 -80.19
C ASN A 679 34.66 26.61 -80.51
N ASN A 680 34.39 27.76 -79.91
CA ASN A 680 35.39 28.69 -79.38
C ASN A 680 34.75 29.55 -78.27
N GLU A 681 35.41 29.49 -77.12
CA GLU A 681 35.39 30.42 -75.99
C GLU A 681 34.17 30.55 -75.04
N LEU A 682 34.53 30.33 -73.77
CA LEU A 682 34.17 31.08 -72.56
C LEU A 682 32.99 30.66 -71.66
N VAL A 683 33.42 30.26 -70.45
CA VAL A 683 33.05 30.77 -69.11
C VAL A 683 31.72 30.35 -68.47
N LEU A 684 31.88 29.59 -67.38
CA LEU A 684 30.90 29.32 -66.32
C LEU A 684 30.46 30.61 -65.62
N THR A 685 29.16 30.73 -65.32
CA THR A 685 28.68 31.50 -64.17
C THR A 685 27.45 30.87 -63.51
N ASN A 686 27.51 30.83 -62.17
CA ASN A 686 26.52 30.33 -61.22
C ASN A 686 25.21 31.11 -61.22
N LEU A 687 24.08 30.45 -60.92
CA LEU A 687 22.87 31.07 -60.38
C LEU A 687 22.04 30.07 -59.56
N TYR A 688 21.88 30.34 -58.27
CA TYR A 688 20.99 29.64 -57.34
C TYR A 688 20.10 30.69 -56.64
N HIS A 689 18.78 30.52 -56.70
CA HIS A 689 17.79 31.30 -55.95
C HIS A 689 16.82 30.32 -55.24
N PRO A 690 16.55 30.47 -53.93
CA PRO A 690 15.47 29.75 -53.27
C PRO A 690 14.18 30.58 -53.20
N LYS A 691 13.02 29.94 -53.42
CA LYS A 691 11.68 30.51 -53.26
C LYS A 691 11.07 30.16 -51.91
N GLU A 692 10.25 31.10 -51.44
CA GLU A 692 9.46 31.14 -50.21
C GLU A 692 8.29 30.14 -50.21
N TYR A 693 7.84 29.74 -49.00
CA TYR A 693 6.61 28.99 -48.74
C TYR A 693 5.82 29.70 -47.64
N GLU A 694 4.61 30.15 -47.97
CA GLU A 694 3.62 30.74 -47.05
C GLU A 694 2.52 29.74 -46.63
N ASP A 695 2.13 29.88 -45.35
CA ASP A 695 0.85 29.70 -44.65
C ASP A 695 -0.28 28.80 -45.20
N TYR A 696 -0.73 27.86 -44.33
CA TYR A 696 -2.07 27.28 -44.36
C TYR A 696 -2.68 27.20 -42.94
N ARG A 697 -3.73 28.00 -42.68
CA ARG A 697 -4.56 27.95 -41.46
C ARG A 697 -5.59 26.83 -41.53
N PHE A 698 -5.75 26.07 -40.45
CA PHE A 698 -6.81 25.07 -40.25
C PHE A 698 -8.14 25.73 -39.83
N PRO A 699 -9.32 25.19 -40.24
CA PRO A 699 -10.61 25.75 -39.87
C PRO A 699 -10.97 25.46 -38.40
N VAL A 700 -11.38 26.53 -37.71
CA VAL A 700 -11.69 26.61 -36.26
C VAL A 700 -12.82 25.65 -35.81
N ASP A 701 -13.68 25.20 -36.73
CA ASP A 701 -14.87 24.41 -36.43
C ASP A 701 -14.56 22.96 -35.97
N LEU A 702 -13.44 22.37 -36.42
CA LEU A 702 -13.01 21.03 -35.99
C LEU A 702 -12.63 20.95 -34.50
N SER A 703 -12.17 22.07 -33.94
CA SER A 703 -11.72 22.11 -32.55
C SER A 703 -12.89 21.93 -31.58
N GLN A 704 -14.04 22.54 -31.88
CA GLN A 704 -15.22 22.48 -31.00
C GLN A 704 -15.88 21.10 -30.98
N GLN A 705 -15.99 20.43 -32.13
CA GLN A 705 -16.52 19.06 -32.18
C GLN A 705 -15.61 18.06 -31.45
N THR A 706 -14.30 18.23 -31.58
CA THR A 706 -13.31 17.41 -30.86
C THR A 706 -13.42 17.61 -29.35
N ILE A 707 -13.54 18.87 -28.89
CA ILE A 707 -13.74 19.21 -27.47
C ILE A 707 -15.05 18.60 -26.92
N PHE A 708 -16.14 18.64 -27.71
CA PHE A 708 -17.42 18.04 -27.31
C PHE A 708 -17.34 16.52 -27.12
N ILE A 709 -16.64 15.81 -28.03
CA ILE A 709 -16.41 14.37 -27.92
C ILE A 709 -15.57 14.04 -26.67
N PHE A 710 -14.51 14.81 -26.40
CA PHE A 710 -13.71 14.60 -25.20
C PHE A 710 -14.50 14.84 -23.91
N ARG A 711 -15.38 15.85 -23.86
CA ARG A 711 -16.27 16.07 -22.69
C ARG A 711 -17.18 14.87 -22.44
N LEU A 712 -17.79 14.31 -23.49
CA LEU A 712 -18.65 13.13 -23.36
C LEU A 712 -17.91 11.88 -22.90
N LEU A 713 -16.66 11.67 -23.37
CA LEU A 713 -15.83 10.54 -22.93
C LEU A 713 -15.47 10.64 -21.44
N ILE A 714 -15.05 11.83 -20.99
CA ILE A 714 -14.74 12.10 -19.59
C ILE A 714 -15.98 11.87 -18.70
N GLU A 715 -17.15 12.31 -19.15
CA GLU A 715 -18.37 12.14 -18.37
C GLU A 715 -18.85 10.68 -18.31
N ASN A 716 -18.60 9.90 -19.37
CA ASN A 716 -18.89 8.45 -19.38
C ASN A 716 -17.95 7.68 -18.43
N GLU A 717 -16.67 8.07 -18.39
CA GLU A 717 -15.70 7.52 -17.43
C GLU A 717 -16.10 7.81 -15.98
N ARG A 718 -16.50 9.06 -15.67
CA ARG A 718 -16.99 9.45 -14.33
C ARG A 718 -18.22 8.65 -13.90
N LEU A 719 -19.17 8.43 -14.80
CA LEU A 719 -20.36 7.61 -14.49
C LEU A 719 -20.01 6.14 -14.29
N THR A 720 -19.06 5.61 -15.06
CA THR A 720 -18.56 4.24 -14.91
C THR A 720 -17.94 4.04 -13.52
N GLN A 721 -17.11 4.98 -13.06
CA GLN A 721 -16.56 4.98 -11.71
C GLN A 721 -17.65 5.07 -10.63
N LYS A 722 -18.66 5.94 -10.82
CA LYS A 722 -19.79 6.05 -9.89
C LYS A 722 -20.54 4.71 -9.74
N ILE A 723 -20.77 3.98 -10.84
CA ILE A 723 -21.39 2.65 -10.79
C ILE A 723 -20.50 1.65 -10.04
N GLN A 724 -19.20 1.61 -10.34
CA GLN A 724 -18.27 0.70 -9.65
C GLN A 724 -18.28 0.94 -8.14
N ASN A 725 -18.30 2.19 -7.70
CA ASN A 725 -18.38 2.55 -6.28
C ASN A 725 -19.71 2.09 -5.66
N LEU A 726 -20.84 2.31 -6.34
CA LEU A 726 -22.15 1.84 -5.88
C LEU A 726 -22.22 0.31 -5.81
N GLU A 727 -21.61 -0.40 -6.76
CA GLU A 727 -21.53 -1.87 -6.74
C GLU A 727 -20.68 -2.38 -5.57
N ILE A 728 -19.58 -1.72 -5.25
CA ILE A 728 -18.76 -2.03 -4.07
C ILE A 728 -19.53 -1.77 -2.77
N GLU A 729 -20.25 -0.66 -2.66
CA GLU A 729 -21.06 -0.34 -1.48
C GLU A 729 -22.21 -1.33 -1.30
N LEU A 730 -22.88 -1.70 -2.40
CA LEU A 730 -23.92 -2.73 -2.42
C LEU A 730 -23.36 -4.08 -1.96
N GLU A 731 -22.18 -4.48 -2.44
CA GLU A 731 -21.54 -5.73 -2.04
C GLU A 731 -21.14 -5.72 -0.56
N ARG A 732 -20.56 -4.62 -0.06
CA ARG A 732 -20.27 -4.43 1.37
C ARG A 732 -21.53 -4.48 2.23
N ALA A 733 -22.66 -3.97 1.72
CA ALA A 733 -23.92 -3.99 2.42
C ALA A 733 -24.60 -5.38 2.37
N ARG A 734 -24.34 -6.18 1.33
CA ARG A 734 -24.82 -7.56 1.18
C ARG A 734 -24.01 -8.57 1.97
N GLN A 735 -22.74 -8.31 2.24
CA GLN A 735 -21.92 -9.19 3.07
C GLN A 735 -22.53 -9.30 4.48
N PRO A 736 -22.97 -10.49 4.90
CA PRO A 736 -23.34 -10.69 6.30
C PRO A 736 -22.08 -10.41 7.12
N ARG A 737 -22.16 -9.47 8.07
CA ARG A 737 -21.11 -9.35 9.08
C ARG A 737 -21.13 -10.66 9.85
N GLU A 738 -20.17 -11.54 9.58
CA GLU A 738 -19.81 -12.63 10.45
C GLU A 738 -19.36 -12.01 11.77
N TYR A 739 -20.32 -11.72 12.64
CA TYR A 739 -20.00 -11.45 14.02
C TYR A 739 -19.67 -12.80 14.64
N SER A 740 -18.37 -13.02 14.82
CA SER A 740 -17.86 -14.04 15.72
C SER A 740 -18.52 -13.81 17.09
N LEU A 741 -19.52 -14.64 17.41
CA LEU A 741 -19.96 -14.83 18.78
C LEU A 741 -18.83 -15.59 19.50
N PHE A 742 -17.85 -14.84 19.98
CA PHE A 742 -16.87 -15.26 20.97
C PHE A 742 -16.89 -14.29 22.14
#